data_AF-A0A7D7ZXC5-F1
#
_entry.id   AF-A0A7D7ZXC5-F1
#
_cell.length_a   1.000
_cell.length_b   1.000
_cell.length_c   1.000
_cell.angle_alpha   90.00
_cell.angle_beta   90.00
_cell.angle_gamma   90.00
#
_symmetry.space_group_name_H-M   'P 1'
#
loop_
_entity.id
_entity.type
_entity.pdbx_description
1 polymer ?
#
loop_
_entity_poly.entity_id
_entity_poly.type
_entity_poly.pdbx_seq_one_letter_code
_entity_poly.pdbx_strand_id
1 'polypeptide(L)'
;MSYEIVFSKLGFDFKRDFEARTLVFDKNDTLTHNLKDSVFFYQSPNNTNTSFYLITTVLNDKDTEEIRRYIWNKNDADLIFYYPNNTTKLELYYAKYSPTVTNKESQLDVFSINQKDTDKLNKINHWRFDSGVFWFNYSKLINKAKYKGIDKELVITLETLKKQLDIALTNLVEESERNEVVQALIDRTLYIKYLEDKHIINSHFYEYYFKDNTLNYKKLLDNNSNADLNKLFKKIHKIFNNSLFECPTIDIKFLTPNVRQLISNSFNTNLSTGQLKLFHFQFDILPIEFISYIYEVFLSEKQKKNGIYYTPKKLAQLIVDEVINEDKIGSVLDPSSGSGMFLIVGFQRLLEIAGKQNLEPQDSIEKIKYRTGLLAENIFGIEKEPIAKRFTLFSLSLQIFKNINPNDIKNYIASELNQNNEINLFSKYSSFFENIKHTNTLDTSENPFGDKKFTYIVGNPPFFEIPNTEEYQTEIKFLESYKVTIDKKTNKKAQDIVGKAQISQCFFLKIKDWANENTRLGFVSNNSNFYNDKSNEFQNYFYSNYGIEKVYELSRVKKILFEKAKESIVALIFTNKYQNNKIDYYPVELGLFSEKPFELLIIQEDKIIPIEQSKLIKKELRLRNFLVGNEYDFEIYNSFKYNPSLSNYILLCNEKYFIHEGLKIVGEKTICKEYNIDKDAWESLKREQQLRYFENFREENTSSQKSTEFGYELLKPRNVSNFIYSNVRIFLKESVLNFERGRNPEIYTGHKIIFNRTGKSINSIYVKQKIYFDFDLHVMKLVDETLYDLVNAILNSKLINYYINLFLRKRYIGSYLKIGNDAILNLPLPKDLDQHLVNQISDLSRKFTKGEYKYSEKSDDLNQLIYELYELSYWEKQRIEDYFLPEEKIGRKRTALNSYIATLKELLRFYFKNPISVEETTTDFNLKVVKVSLNENSNTPNVGKTKKYILNEIFEQNPNENFLANQEKIYGKDCVYIIKKAINKNWTETKAFEDGQDLIKRLIPNEDEERIH
;
A
#
# COMPACT_ATOMS: atom_id res chain seq x y z
N MET A 1 -17.97 -18.27 -39.61
CA MET A 1 -17.76 -19.29 -38.57
C MET A 1 -18.57 -18.83 -37.37
N SER A 2 -19.27 -19.70 -36.62
CA SER A 2 -20.00 -19.20 -35.43
C SER A 2 -19.02 -18.74 -34.35
N TYR A 3 -19.44 -17.82 -33.49
CA TYR A 3 -18.62 -17.35 -32.35
C TYR A 3 -18.19 -18.50 -31.45
N GLU A 4 -19.10 -19.46 -31.19
CA GLU A 4 -18.81 -20.69 -30.44
C GLU A 4 -17.61 -21.44 -31.03
N ILE A 5 -17.61 -21.72 -32.34
CA ILE A 5 -16.51 -22.45 -33.00
C ILE A 5 -15.19 -21.66 -32.95
N VAL A 6 -15.24 -20.32 -32.98
CA VAL A 6 -14.05 -19.47 -32.86
C VAL A 6 -13.46 -19.56 -31.45
N PHE A 7 -14.27 -19.36 -30.42
CA PHE A 7 -13.80 -19.42 -29.02
C PHE A 7 -13.42 -20.85 -28.59
N SER A 8 -14.11 -21.88 -29.08
CA SER A 8 -13.69 -23.28 -28.88
C SER A 8 -12.31 -23.56 -29.48
N LYS A 9 -11.95 -22.96 -30.63
CA LYS A 9 -10.60 -23.07 -31.21
C LYS A 9 -9.54 -22.29 -30.43
N LEU A 10 -9.93 -21.25 -29.71
CA LEU A 10 -9.07 -20.54 -28.76
C LEU A 10 -8.92 -21.29 -27.42
N GLY A 11 -9.71 -22.35 -27.19
CA GLY A 11 -9.61 -23.23 -26.03
C GLY A 11 -10.60 -22.93 -24.90
N PHE A 12 -11.63 -22.12 -25.16
CA PHE A 12 -12.73 -21.89 -24.22
C PHE A 12 -13.82 -22.97 -24.39
N ASP A 13 -14.40 -23.45 -23.30
CA ASP A 13 -15.67 -24.19 -23.30
C ASP A 13 -16.82 -23.20 -23.20
N PHE A 14 -17.57 -23.01 -24.29
CA PHE A 14 -18.64 -22.02 -24.36
C PHE A 14 -19.82 -22.30 -23.39
N LYS A 15 -19.97 -23.52 -22.88
CA LYS A 15 -21.04 -23.86 -21.92
C LYS A 15 -20.63 -23.70 -20.47
N ARG A 16 -19.32 -23.69 -20.19
CA ARG A 16 -18.75 -23.68 -18.84
C ARG A 16 -18.09 -22.34 -18.50
N ASP A 17 -17.39 -21.74 -19.47
CA ASP A 17 -16.53 -20.57 -19.25
C ASP A 17 -17.27 -19.24 -19.53
N PHE A 18 -18.48 -19.31 -20.13
CA PHE A 18 -19.27 -18.13 -20.49
C PHE A 18 -20.65 -18.13 -19.83
N GLU A 19 -20.99 -17.00 -19.22
CA GLU A 19 -22.33 -16.72 -18.72
C GLU A 19 -23.09 -15.82 -19.69
N ALA A 20 -24.33 -16.16 -20.03
CA ALA A 20 -25.23 -15.24 -20.73
C ALA A 20 -25.57 -14.06 -19.81
N ARG A 21 -25.41 -12.81 -20.29
CA ARG A 21 -25.70 -11.59 -19.51
C ARG A 21 -26.67 -10.69 -20.25
N THR A 22 -27.76 -10.32 -19.59
CA THR A 22 -28.67 -9.30 -20.09
C THR A 22 -28.12 -7.91 -19.75
N LEU A 23 -27.84 -7.09 -20.76
CA LEU A 23 -27.54 -5.67 -20.58
C LEU A 23 -28.84 -4.87 -20.76
N VAL A 24 -29.22 -4.09 -19.75
CA VAL A 24 -30.45 -3.29 -19.74
C VAL A 24 -30.11 -1.81 -19.85
N PHE A 25 -30.78 -1.14 -20.78
CA PHE A 25 -30.63 0.29 -21.07
C PHE A 25 -31.99 0.97 -21.01
N ASP A 26 -32.37 1.53 -19.87
CA ASP A 26 -33.67 2.19 -19.60
C ASP A 26 -34.07 3.32 -20.57
N LYS A 27 -33.15 3.77 -21.42
CA LYS A 27 -33.34 4.84 -22.41
C LYS A 27 -33.20 4.34 -23.85
N ASN A 28 -32.95 3.04 -24.04
CA ASN A 28 -32.73 2.40 -25.33
C ASN A 28 -33.24 0.94 -25.29
N ASP A 29 -34.56 0.78 -25.23
CA ASP A 29 -35.24 -0.52 -25.23
C ASP A 29 -34.89 -1.35 -26.48
N THR A 30 -34.70 -0.69 -27.63
CA THR A 30 -34.28 -1.33 -28.88
C THR A 30 -32.91 -2.01 -28.73
N LEU A 31 -31.93 -1.33 -28.12
CA LEU A 31 -30.62 -1.91 -27.85
C LEU A 31 -30.70 -3.06 -26.83
N THR A 32 -31.49 -2.86 -25.76
CA THR A 32 -31.77 -3.91 -24.75
C THR A 32 -32.36 -5.17 -25.41
N HIS A 33 -33.29 -5.01 -26.35
CA HIS A 33 -33.89 -6.12 -27.10
C HIS A 33 -32.89 -6.77 -28.06
N ASN A 34 -32.10 -5.98 -28.79
CA ASN A 34 -31.12 -6.47 -29.77
C ASN A 34 -29.91 -7.20 -29.13
N LEU A 35 -29.61 -6.91 -27.86
CA LEU A 35 -28.56 -7.58 -27.08
C LEU A 35 -29.05 -8.83 -26.36
N LYS A 36 -30.36 -9.06 -26.30
CA LYS A 36 -30.95 -10.25 -25.70
C LYS A 36 -30.36 -11.50 -26.36
N ASP A 37 -29.96 -12.46 -25.54
CA ASP A 37 -29.37 -13.74 -25.95
C ASP A 37 -28.10 -13.61 -26.85
N SER A 38 -27.49 -12.41 -26.88
CA SER A 38 -26.37 -12.03 -27.78
C SER A 38 -25.19 -11.37 -27.06
N VAL A 39 -25.17 -11.45 -25.73
CA VAL A 39 -24.08 -10.96 -24.87
C VAL A 39 -23.69 -12.05 -23.89
N PHE A 40 -22.40 -12.36 -23.89
CA PHE A 40 -21.79 -13.35 -23.02
C PHE A 40 -20.68 -12.70 -22.21
N PHE A 41 -20.47 -13.15 -20.98
CA PHE A 41 -19.42 -12.67 -20.09
C PHE A 41 -18.52 -13.83 -19.72
N TYR A 42 -17.22 -13.65 -19.91
CA TYR A 42 -16.19 -14.52 -19.38
C TYR A 42 -15.54 -13.81 -18.19
N GLN A 43 -15.59 -14.47 -17.04
CA GLN A 43 -14.84 -14.09 -15.87
C GLN A 43 -13.64 -15.03 -15.77
N SER A 44 -12.45 -14.47 -15.99
CA SER A 44 -11.20 -15.16 -15.66
C SER A 44 -11.15 -15.40 -14.14
N PRO A 45 -10.41 -16.43 -13.65
CA PRO A 45 -10.03 -16.51 -12.25
C PRO A 45 -9.67 -15.13 -11.66
N ASN A 46 -10.23 -14.81 -10.49
CA ASN A 46 -10.06 -13.49 -9.88
C ASN A 46 -8.56 -13.17 -9.79
N ASN A 47 -8.22 -11.88 -9.93
CA ASN A 47 -6.88 -11.27 -9.90
C ASN A 47 -6.17 -11.09 -11.25
N THR A 48 -6.51 -11.84 -12.29
CA THR A 48 -5.84 -11.69 -13.60
C THR A 48 -6.13 -10.36 -14.31
N ASN A 49 -7.24 -9.70 -13.96
CA ASN A 49 -7.83 -8.54 -14.65
C ASN A 49 -7.96 -8.78 -16.16
N THR A 50 -8.42 -9.97 -16.57
CA THR A 50 -8.63 -10.32 -18.00
C THR A 50 -10.10 -10.62 -18.35
N SER A 51 -11.04 -10.28 -17.48
CA SER A 51 -12.48 -10.52 -17.69
C SER A 51 -13.03 -9.71 -18.88
N PHE A 52 -13.97 -10.28 -19.62
CA PHE A 52 -14.46 -9.65 -20.85
C PHE A 52 -15.92 -9.93 -21.18
N TYR A 53 -16.54 -8.96 -21.85
CA TYR A 53 -17.81 -9.16 -22.57
C TYR A 53 -17.54 -9.57 -24.01
N LEU A 54 -18.27 -10.57 -24.51
CA LEU A 54 -18.37 -10.95 -25.90
C LEU A 54 -19.75 -10.53 -26.43
N ILE A 55 -19.77 -9.71 -27.48
CA ILE A 55 -21.00 -9.20 -28.11
C ILE A 55 -21.10 -9.75 -29.53
N THR A 56 -22.20 -10.44 -29.83
CA THR A 56 -22.39 -11.20 -31.08
C THR A 56 -23.51 -10.67 -32.00
N THR A 57 -24.19 -9.60 -31.58
CA THR A 57 -25.17 -8.87 -32.39
C THR A 57 -24.50 -7.80 -33.26
N VAL A 58 -25.19 -7.30 -34.28
CA VAL A 58 -24.69 -6.18 -35.11
C VAL A 58 -24.98 -4.87 -34.41
N LEU A 59 -23.95 -4.04 -34.21
CA LEU A 59 -24.04 -2.74 -33.57
C LEU A 59 -23.75 -1.61 -34.56
N ASN A 60 -24.40 -0.46 -34.37
CA ASN A 60 -23.94 0.79 -34.95
C ASN A 60 -22.92 1.49 -34.01
N ASP A 61 -22.28 2.57 -34.46
CA ASP A 61 -21.26 3.29 -33.68
C ASP A 61 -21.79 3.81 -32.32
N LYS A 62 -23.04 4.30 -32.28
CA LYS A 62 -23.67 4.81 -31.04
C LYS A 62 -23.99 3.70 -30.06
N ASP A 63 -24.51 2.56 -30.54
CA ASP A 63 -24.76 1.40 -29.70
C ASP A 63 -23.44 0.89 -29.09
N THR A 64 -22.36 0.91 -29.88
CA THR A 64 -21.01 0.55 -29.44
C THR A 64 -20.47 1.52 -28.37
N GLU A 65 -20.69 2.84 -28.53
CA GLU A 65 -20.35 3.85 -27.52
C GLU A 65 -21.17 3.65 -26.22
N GLU A 66 -22.46 3.33 -26.34
CA GLU A 66 -23.37 3.11 -25.22
C GLU A 66 -23.02 1.85 -24.42
N ILE A 67 -22.70 0.73 -25.09
CA ILE A 67 -22.22 -0.49 -24.42
C ILE A 67 -20.85 -0.28 -23.79
N ARG A 68 -19.91 0.39 -24.48
CA ARG A 68 -18.61 0.76 -23.90
C ARG A 68 -18.78 1.61 -22.64
N ARG A 69 -19.71 2.58 -22.65
CA ARG A 69 -20.04 3.41 -21.48
C ARG A 69 -20.62 2.57 -20.35
N TYR A 70 -21.53 1.64 -20.63
CA TYR A 70 -22.10 0.75 -19.62
C TYR A 70 -21.01 -0.11 -18.95
N ILE A 71 -20.16 -0.77 -19.75
CA ILE A 71 -19.11 -1.67 -19.23
C ILE A 71 -18.04 -0.87 -18.47
N TRP A 72 -17.67 0.33 -18.95
CA TRP A 72 -16.77 1.23 -18.22
C TRP A 72 -17.34 1.65 -16.85
N ASN A 73 -18.65 1.90 -16.78
CA ASN A 73 -19.36 2.24 -15.54
C ASN A 73 -19.40 1.09 -14.54
N LYS A 74 -19.82 -0.07 -15.01
CA LYS A 74 -19.89 -1.29 -14.21
C LYS A 74 -18.51 -1.75 -13.74
N ASN A 75 -17.48 -1.47 -14.54
CA ASN A 75 -16.06 -1.70 -14.27
C ASN A 75 -15.71 -3.16 -13.91
N ASP A 76 -16.57 -4.11 -14.26
CA ASP A 76 -16.46 -5.55 -13.98
C ASP A 76 -15.72 -6.34 -15.09
N ALA A 77 -15.50 -5.71 -16.25
CA ALA A 77 -14.67 -6.24 -17.32
C ALA A 77 -13.49 -5.31 -17.63
N ASP A 78 -12.44 -5.91 -18.18
CA ASP A 78 -11.23 -5.22 -18.63
C ASP A 78 -11.18 -5.09 -20.15
N LEU A 79 -11.86 -5.99 -20.87
CA LEU A 79 -11.87 -6.05 -22.33
C LEU A 79 -13.30 -6.22 -22.88
N ILE A 80 -13.46 -5.91 -24.16
CA ILE A 80 -14.69 -6.19 -24.93
C ILE A 80 -14.27 -6.84 -26.24
N PHE A 81 -14.80 -8.03 -26.51
CA PHE A 81 -14.75 -8.67 -27.82
C PHE A 81 -16.05 -8.39 -28.59
N TYR A 82 -15.90 -7.93 -29.83
CA TYR A 82 -16.99 -7.73 -30.76
C TYR A 82 -16.83 -8.69 -31.94
N TYR A 83 -17.81 -9.57 -32.12
CA TYR A 83 -17.82 -10.54 -33.22
C TYR A 83 -19.24 -10.84 -33.67
N PRO A 84 -19.84 -9.99 -34.52
CA PRO A 84 -21.16 -10.24 -35.06
C PRO A 84 -21.20 -11.52 -35.87
N ASN A 85 -22.35 -12.18 -35.85
CA ASN A 85 -22.63 -13.30 -36.75
C ASN A 85 -22.35 -12.91 -38.21
N ASN A 86 -21.75 -13.83 -38.96
CA ASN A 86 -21.36 -13.70 -40.37
C ASN A 86 -20.20 -12.74 -40.70
N THR A 87 -19.42 -12.26 -39.72
CA THR A 87 -18.15 -11.54 -40.01
C THR A 87 -16.93 -12.47 -40.04
N THR A 88 -15.84 -11.98 -40.63
CA THR A 88 -14.50 -12.63 -40.61
C THR A 88 -13.50 -11.92 -39.68
N LYS A 89 -13.95 -10.90 -38.95
CA LYS A 89 -13.11 -10.04 -38.10
C LYS A 89 -13.60 -10.07 -36.66
N LEU A 90 -12.75 -10.55 -35.76
CA LEU A 90 -12.92 -10.41 -34.31
C LEU A 90 -12.23 -9.12 -33.88
N GLU A 91 -12.94 -8.22 -33.22
CA GLU A 91 -12.41 -6.93 -32.76
C GLU A 91 -12.27 -6.93 -31.23
N LEU A 92 -11.18 -6.35 -30.73
CA LEU A 92 -10.83 -6.34 -29.32
C LEU A 92 -10.63 -4.90 -28.84
N TYR A 93 -11.37 -4.50 -27.81
CA TYR A 93 -11.33 -3.17 -27.21
C TYR A 93 -10.90 -3.24 -25.75
N TYR A 94 -10.27 -2.18 -25.25
CA TYR A 94 -9.99 -2.03 -23.82
C TYR A 94 -11.18 -1.34 -23.13
N ALA A 95 -11.84 -2.07 -22.22
CA ALA A 95 -13.07 -1.60 -21.56
C ALA A 95 -12.82 -0.40 -20.64
N LYS A 96 -11.62 -0.31 -20.05
CA LYS A 96 -11.27 0.74 -19.07
C LYS A 96 -10.92 2.10 -19.68
N TYR A 97 -10.94 2.27 -21.00
CA TYR A 97 -10.79 3.60 -21.59
C TYR A 97 -12.07 4.41 -21.42
N SER A 98 -11.93 5.65 -20.90
CA SER A 98 -13.02 6.61 -20.71
C SER A 98 -13.94 6.68 -21.94
N PRO A 99 -15.28 6.78 -21.78
CA PRO A 99 -16.23 6.93 -22.89
C PRO A 99 -16.03 8.22 -23.70
N THR A 100 -15.10 9.08 -23.30
CA THR A 100 -14.62 10.22 -24.08
C THR A 100 -13.64 9.84 -25.21
N VAL A 101 -13.07 8.63 -25.16
CA VAL A 101 -12.19 8.05 -26.18
C VAL A 101 -13.03 7.38 -27.26
N THR A 102 -12.79 7.73 -28.53
CA THR A 102 -13.52 7.20 -29.68
C THR A 102 -13.37 5.67 -29.82
N ASN A 103 -14.35 4.99 -30.44
CA ASN A 103 -14.30 3.53 -30.66
C ASN A 103 -12.99 3.09 -31.35
N LYS A 104 -12.57 3.83 -32.38
CA LYS A 104 -11.33 3.55 -33.11
C LYS A 104 -10.07 3.67 -32.25
N GLU A 105 -10.05 4.58 -31.29
CA GLU A 105 -8.91 4.77 -30.40
C GLU A 105 -8.89 3.82 -29.19
N SER A 106 -10.03 3.19 -28.88
CA SER A 106 -10.14 2.21 -27.80
C SER A 106 -9.90 0.76 -28.24
N GLN A 107 -9.88 0.51 -29.55
CA GLN A 107 -9.55 -0.77 -30.16
C GLN A 107 -8.07 -1.10 -29.91
N LEU A 108 -7.81 -2.24 -29.26
CA LEU A 108 -6.47 -2.79 -29.03
C LEU A 108 -5.97 -3.58 -30.24
N ASP A 109 -6.85 -4.37 -30.87
CA ASP A 109 -6.48 -5.24 -31.99
C ASP A 109 -7.70 -5.70 -32.82
N VAL A 110 -7.42 -6.23 -34.02
CA VAL A 110 -8.40 -6.88 -34.91
C VAL A 110 -7.80 -8.16 -35.48
N PHE A 111 -8.50 -9.28 -35.37
CA PHE A 111 -8.03 -10.60 -35.80
C PHE A 111 -8.84 -11.12 -36.99
N SER A 112 -8.15 -11.64 -38.01
CA SER A 112 -8.81 -12.31 -39.14
C SER A 112 -9.01 -13.79 -38.82
N ILE A 113 -10.24 -14.30 -38.90
CA ILE A 113 -10.58 -15.70 -38.57
C ILE A 113 -10.16 -16.71 -39.68
N ASN A 114 -9.21 -16.31 -40.52
CA ASN A 114 -8.67 -17.10 -41.64
C ASN A 114 -7.29 -17.67 -41.26
N GLN A 115 -6.90 -18.82 -41.84
CA GLN A 115 -5.63 -19.53 -41.54
C GLN A 115 -4.33 -18.69 -41.64
N LYS A 116 -4.37 -17.50 -42.22
CA LYS A 116 -3.20 -16.60 -42.35
C LYS A 116 -2.81 -15.88 -41.04
N ASP A 117 -3.67 -15.87 -40.02
CA ASP A 117 -3.50 -15.06 -38.79
C ASP A 117 -3.28 -15.92 -37.52
N THR A 118 -2.91 -17.19 -37.66
CA THR A 118 -2.83 -18.17 -36.55
C THR A 118 -1.91 -17.73 -35.40
N ASP A 119 -0.74 -17.13 -35.70
CA ASP A 119 0.17 -16.60 -34.68
C ASP A 119 -0.39 -15.40 -33.91
N LYS A 120 -1.33 -14.66 -34.53
CA LYS A 120 -2.00 -13.54 -33.91
C LYS A 120 -3.13 -14.01 -32.99
N LEU A 121 -3.94 -14.97 -33.46
CA LEU A 121 -4.98 -15.64 -32.65
C LEU A 121 -4.38 -16.36 -31.44
N ASN A 122 -3.19 -16.96 -31.57
CA ASN A 122 -2.44 -17.56 -30.47
C ASN A 122 -2.15 -16.62 -29.29
N LYS A 123 -2.32 -15.28 -29.43
CA LYS A 123 -2.20 -14.30 -28.34
C LYS A 123 -3.43 -14.22 -27.43
N ILE A 124 -4.57 -14.75 -27.88
CA ILE A 124 -5.88 -14.72 -27.21
C ILE A 124 -6.46 -16.13 -27.00
N ASN A 125 -5.61 -17.14 -26.80
CA ASN A 125 -6.07 -18.46 -26.35
C ASN A 125 -6.47 -18.40 -24.87
N HIS A 126 -7.49 -19.17 -24.48
CA HIS A 126 -8.13 -19.21 -23.14
C HIS A 126 -7.11 -19.16 -21.98
N TRP A 127 -6.17 -20.11 -21.95
CA TRP A 127 -5.12 -20.18 -20.91
C TRP A 127 -4.31 -18.89 -20.71
N ARG A 128 -4.25 -17.96 -21.67
CA ARG A 128 -3.56 -16.66 -21.53
C ARG A 128 -4.41 -15.60 -20.82
N PHE A 129 -5.73 -15.77 -20.80
CA PHE A 129 -6.64 -15.00 -19.96
C PHE A 129 -6.53 -15.50 -18.53
N ASP A 130 -6.70 -16.82 -18.32
CA ASP A 130 -6.54 -17.47 -17.02
C ASP A 130 -5.18 -17.14 -16.40
N SER A 131 -4.09 -17.22 -17.15
CA SER A 131 -2.75 -16.92 -16.61
C SER A 131 -2.32 -15.45 -16.70
N GLY A 132 -3.19 -14.54 -17.14
CA GLY A 132 -2.84 -13.12 -17.33
C GLY A 132 -1.78 -12.82 -18.42
N VAL A 133 -1.20 -13.83 -19.09
CA VAL A 133 -0.19 -13.65 -20.18
C VAL A 133 -0.67 -12.65 -21.23
N PHE A 134 -1.98 -12.59 -21.48
CA PHE A 134 -2.63 -11.63 -22.36
C PHE A 134 -2.03 -10.22 -22.23
N TRP A 135 -1.88 -9.70 -21.01
CA TRP A 135 -1.41 -8.32 -20.81
C TRP A 135 0.03 -8.08 -21.25
N PHE A 136 0.88 -9.09 -21.31
CA PHE A 136 2.25 -8.91 -21.83
C PHE A 136 2.25 -8.70 -23.35
N ASN A 137 1.28 -9.28 -24.07
CA ASN A 137 1.09 -9.04 -25.49
C ASN A 137 0.57 -7.62 -25.78
N TYR A 138 -0.26 -7.07 -24.89
CA TYR A 138 -1.02 -5.82 -25.12
C TYR A 138 -0.57 -4.60 -24.30
N SER A 139 0.31 -4.77 -23.29
CA SER A 139 0.81 -3.73 -22.38
C SER A 139 1.34 -2.46 -23.08
N LYS A 140 2.00 -2.60 -24.24
CA LYS A 140 2.53 -1.48 -25.02
C LYS A 140 1.45 -0.67 -25.76
N LEU A 141 0.28 -1.27 -26.00
CA LEU A 141 -0.85 -0.61 -26.67
C LEU A 141 -1.78 0.10 -25.67
N ILE A 142 -1.66 -0.20 -24.37
CA ILE A 142 -2.34 0.53 -23.30
C ILE A 142 -1.64 1.87 -23.08
N ASN A 143 -2.24 2.94 -23.62
CA ASN A 143 -1.71 4.28 -23.41
C ASN A 143 -2.13 4.79 -22.01
N LYS A 144 -1.14 4.92 -21.11
CA LYS A 144 -1.33 5.42 -19.74
C LYS A 144 -1.97 6.82 -19.64
N ALA A 145 -1.93 7.63 -20.71
CA ALA A 145 -2.60 8.94 -20.74
C ALA A 145 -4.07 8.86 -21.21
N LYS A 146 -4.44 7.80 -21.94
CA LYS A 146 -5.84 7.52 -22.33
C LYS A 146 -6.58 6.70 -21.29
N TYR A 147 -5.86 5.84 -20.57
CA TYR A 147 -6.40 5.14 -19.41
C TYR A 147 -6.63 6.14 -18.27
N LYS A 148 -7.91 6.36 -17.97
CA LYS A 148 -8.36 6.97 -16.74
C LYS A 148 -9.35 6.00 -16.12
N GLY A 149 -8.98 5.46 -14.95
CA GLY A 149 -9.92 4.71 -14.14
C GLY A 149 -11.14 5.57 -13.80
N ILE A 150 -12.28 4.92 -13.64
CA ILE A 150 -13.55 5.59 -13.37
C ILE A 150 -13.52 6.40 -12.06
N ASP A 151 -12.76 5.92 -11.06
CA ASP A 151 -12.35 6.67 -9.87
C ASP A 151 -11.75 8.03 -10.23
N LYS A 152 -10.72 8.05 -11.09
CA LYS A 152 -9.95 9.27 -11.37
C LYS A 152 -10.75 10.25 -12.23
N GLU A 153 -11.54 9.75 -13.19
CA GLU A 153 -12.42 10.62 -13.99
C GLU A 153 -13.54 11.22 -13.13
N LEU A 154 -14.09 10.47 -12.15
CA LEU A 154 -15.10 10.96 -11.20
C LEU A 154 -14.52 12.04 -10.28
N VAL A 155 -13.36 11.75 -9.68
CA VAL A 155 -12.62 12.70 -8.81
C VAL A 155 -12.34 14.01 -9.54
N ILE A 156 -11.79 13.96 -10.77
CA ILE A 156 -11.49 15.17 -11.58
C ILE A 156 -12.78 15.95 -11.92
N THR A 157 -13.86 15.24 -12.24
CA THR A 157 -15.17 15.87 -12.54
C THR A 157 -15.70 16.61 -11.31
N LEU A 158 -15.61 16.01 -10.12
CA LEU A 158 -16.11 16.61 -8.88
C LEU A 158 -15.20 17.72 -8.33
N GLU A 159 -13.88 17.62 -8.47
CA GLU A 159 -12.95 18.72 -8.20
C GLU A 159 -13.26 19.95 -9.06
N THR A 160 -13.58 19.72 -10.34
CA THR A 160 -13.93 20.79 -11.29
C THR A 160 -15.28 21.43 -10.93
N LEU A 161 -16.29 20.64 -10.56
CA LEU A 161 -17.59 21.15 -10.13
C LEU A 161 -17.48 21.92 -8.81
N LYS A 162 -16.74 21.39 -7.83
CA LYS A 162 -16.43 22.08 -6.57
C LYS A 162 -15.83 23.46 -6.83
N LYS A 163 -14.82 23.55 -7.70
CA LYS A 163 -14.17 24.81 -8.05
C LYS A 163 -15.12 25.80 -8.75
N GLN A 164 -15.99 25.34 -9.64
CA GLN A 164 -16.95 26.21 -10.32
C GLN A 164 -18.03 26.74 -9.35
N LEU A 165 -18.53 25.90 -8.44
CA LEU A 165 -19.48 26.32 -7.41
C LEU A 165 -18.86 27.26 -6.38
N ASP A 166 -17.61 27.02 -5.97
CA ASP A 166 -16.85 27.90 -5.07
C ASP A 166 -16.67 29.31 -5.68
N ILE A 167 -16.26 29.39 -6.95
CA ILE A 167 -16.19 30.66 -7.70
C ILE A 167 -17.57 31.33 -7.79
N ALA A 168 -18.63 30.56 -8.08
CA ALA A 168 -20.00 31.10 -8.19
C ALA A 168 -20.57 31.64 -6.87
N LEU A 169 -20.04 31.20 -5.73
CA LEU A 169 -20.48 31.60 -4.38
C LEU A 169 -19.49 32.55 -3.67
N THR A 170 -18.33 32.84 -4.26
CA THR A 170 -17.22 33.59 -3.61
C THR A 170 -17.65 34.94 -3.04
N ASN A 171 -18.54 35.66 -3.73
CA ASN A 171 -18.98 37.01 -3.33
C ASN A 171 -20.23 37.01 -2.44
N LEU A 172 -20.75 35.85 -2.03
CA LEU A 172 -22.00 35.75 -1.26
C LEU A 172 -21.77 35.52 0.23
N VAL A 173 -20.71 34.78 0.60
CA VAL A 173 -20.40 34.39 1.99
C VAL A 173 -18.90 34.12 2.18
N GLU A 174 -18.47 34.13 3.45
CA GLU A 174 -17.12 33.78 3.86
C GLU A 174 -16.76 32.32 3.51
N GLU A 175 -15.45 32.02 3.50
CA GLU A 175 -14.92 30.75 2.98
C GLU A 175 -15.40 29.51 3.74
N SER A 176 -15.66 29.60 5.05
CA SER A 176 -16.21 28.50 5.85
C SER A 176 -17.62 28.11 5.40
N GLU A 177 -18.58 29.05 5.48
CA GLU A 177 -19.97 28.86 5.05
C GLU A 177 -20.04 28.49 3.56
N ARG A 178 -19.18 29.06 2.71
CA ARG A 178 -19.08 28.71 1.30
C ARG A 178 -18.71 27.24 1.08
N ASN A 179 -17.67 26.75 1.77
CA ASN A 179 -17.21 25.37 1.64
C ASN A 179 -18.31 24.38 2.07
N GLU A 180 -19.02 24.66 3.18
CA GLU A 180 -20.13 23.84 3.64
C GLU A 180 -21.29 23.78 2.62
N VAL A 181 -21.63 24.92 2.01
CA VAL A 181 -22.70 25.01 1.00
C VAL A 181 -22.32 24.31 -0.30
N VAL A 182 -21.08 24.49 -0.79
CA VAL A 182 -20.59 23.78 -1.98
C VAL A 182 -20.62 22.27 -1.74
N GLN A 183 -20.16 21.82 -0.57
CA GLN A 183 -20.23 20.42 -0.17
C GLN A 183 -21.67 19.91 -0.18
N ALA A 184 -22.56 20.63 0.50
CA ALA A 184 -23.98 20.31 0.64
C ALA A 184 -24.70 20.18 -0.72
N LEU A 185 -24.35 21.02 -1.69
CA LEU A 185 -24.88 20.95 -3.06
C LEU A 185 -24.41 19.70 -3.81
N ILE A 186 -23.12 19.36 -3.73
CA ILE A 186 -22.58 18.19 -4.44
C ILE A 186 -23.05 16.88 -3.80
N ASP A 187 -23.06 16.79 -2.46
CA ASP A 187 -23.58 15.64 -1.71
C ASP A 187 -25.03 15.32 -2.14
N ARG A 188 -25.90 16.35 -2.19
CA ARG A 188 -27.29 16.21 -2.64
C ARG A 188 -27.37 15.80 -4.11
N THR A 189 -26.56 16.43 -4.98
CA THR A 189 -26.54 16.13 -6.42
C THR A 189 -26.24 14.65 -6.69
N LEU A 190 -25.21 14.12 -6.03
CA LEU A 190 -24.78 12.72 -6.15
C LEU A 190 -25.82 11.76 -5.57
N TYR A 191 -26.34 12.06 -4.37
CA TYR A 191 -27.34 11.22 -3.72
C TYR A 191 -28.62 11.12 -4.55
N ILE A 192 -29.14 12.26 -5.02
CA ILE A 192 -30.37 12.31 -5.83
C ILE A 192 -30.17 11.56 -7.14
N LYS A 193 -29.04 11.75 -7.83
CA LYS A 193 -28.73 11.03 -9.07
C LYS A 193 -28.68 9.52 -8.86
N TYR A 194 -28.11 9.05 -7.75
CA TYR A 194 -28.14 7.63 -7.37
C TYR A 194 -29.57 7.13 -7.13
N LEU A 195 -30.40 7.89 -6.40
CA LEU A 195 -31.80 7.51 -6.15
C LEU A 195 -32.63 7.45 -7.43
N GLU A 196 -32.38 8.35 -8.39
CA GLU A 196 -33.01 8.33 -9.72
C GLU A 196 -32.58 7.09 -10.52
N ASP A 197 -31.28 6.84 -10.62
CA ASP A 197 -30.73 5.72 -11.40
C ASP A 197 -31.20 4.36 -10.83
N LYS A 198 -31.37 4.23 -9.50
CA LYS A 198 -31.95 3.03 -8.86
C LYS A 198 -33.47 2.96 -8.86
N HIS A 199 -34.17 3.93 -9.46
CA HIS A 199 -35.63 4.09 -9.43
C HIS A 199 -36.26 4.16 -8.02
N ILE A 200 -35.48 4.49 -6.99
CA ILE A 200 -35.98 4.69 -5.63
C ILE A 200 -36.78 6.00 -5.56
N ILE A 201 -36.34 7.02 -6.31
CA ILE A 201 -37.20 8.10 -6.79
C ILE A 201 -37.31 7.95 -8.31
N ASN A 202 -38.54 8.04 -8.84
CA ASN A 202 -38.84 7.78 -10.25
C ASN A 202 -40.07 8.60 -10.68
N SER A 203 -40.57 8.39 -11.90
CA SER A 203 -41.74 9.12 -12.43
C SER A 203 -42.97 9.10 -11.50
N HIS A 204 -43.23 8.02 -10.76
CA HIS A 204 -44.34 7.94 -9.80
C HIS A 204 -44.09 8.80 -8.55
N PHE A 205 -42.84 8.89 -8.08
CA PHE A 205 -42.46 9.78 -6.98
C PHE A 205 -42.66 11.24 -7.38
N TYR A 206 -42.24 11.61 -8.59
CA TYR A 206 -42.40 12.97 -9.11
C TYR A 206 -43.86 13.30 -9.41
N GLU A 207 -44.63 12.38 -9.98
CA GLU A 207 -46.08 12.52 -10.12
C GLU A 207 -46.75 12.73 -8.77
N TYR A 208 -46.48 11.88 -7.78
CA TYR A 208 -47.14 11.96 -6.48
C TYR A 208 -46.85 13.28 -5.75
N TYR A 209 -45.58 13.69 -5.66
CA TYR A 209 -45.17 14.87 -4.88
C TYR A 209 -45.15 16.20 -5.65
N PHE A 210 -45.00 16.19 -6.98
CA PHE A 210 -44.87 17.39 -7.81
C PHE A 210 -45.96 17.53 -8.89
N LYS A 211 -46.79 16.51 -9.12
CA LYS A 211 -47.85 16.48 -10.16
C LYS A 211 -47.29 16.63 -11.58
N ASP A 212 -46.10 16.05 -11.81
CA ASP A 212 -45.44 15.98 -13.10
C ASP A 212 -44.61 14.68 -13.19
N ASN A 213 -45.17 13.65 -13.83
CA ASN A 213 -44.48 12.38 -14.12
C ASN A 213 -43.28 12.50 -15.10
N THR A 214 -43.14 13.64 -15.80
CA THR A 214 -42.03 13.89 -16.72
C THR A 214 -40.83 14.50 -16.01
N LEU A 215 -41.02 15.01 -14.79
CA LEU A 215 -40.01 15.69 -14.00
C LEU A 215 -38.86 14.73 -13.60
N ASN A 216 -37.69 15.31 -13.42
CA ASN A 216 -36.51 14.68 -12.84
C ASN A 216 -35.65 15.78 -12.20
N TYR A 217 -34.59 15.42 -11.47
CA TYR A 217 -33.75 16.38 -10.76
C TYR A 217 -33.11 17.42 -11.69
N LYS A 218 -32.67 16.99 -12.89
CA LYS A 218 -32.14 17.92 -13.89
C LYS A 218 -33.20 18.94 -14.33
N LYS A 219 -34.42 18.49 -14.67
CA LYS A 219 -35.54 19.38 -15.02
C LYS A 219 -35.91 20.30 -13.87
N LEU A 220 -35.86 19.85 -12.62
CA LEU A 220 -36.08 20.70 -11.44
C LEU A 220 -35.05 21.83 -11.32
N LEU A 221 -33.78 21.58 -11.65
CA LEU A 221 -32.73 22.59 -11.71
C LEU A 221 -32.97 23.58 -12.87
N ASP A 222 -33.31 23.06 -14.05
CA ASP A 222 -33.61 23.85 -15.26
C ASP A 222 -34.88 24.73 -15.10
N ASN A 223 -35.90 24.24 -14.40
CA ASN A 223 -37.17 24.93 -14.16
C ASN A 223 -37.05 26.12 -13.18
N ASN A 224 -35.86 26.39 -12.64
CA ASN A 224 -35.54 27.55 -11.81
C ASN A 224 -36.31 27.70 -10.48
N SER A 225 -37.05 26.67 -10.03
CA SER A 225 -37.83 26.71 -8.78
C SER A 225 -37.01 26.30 -7.55
N ASN A 226 -36.56 27.29 -6.77
CA ASN A 226 -35.91 27.06 -5.47
C ASN A 226 -36.83 26.41 -4.43
N ALA A 227 -38.13 26.67 -4.52
CA ALA A 227 -39.13 26.04 -3.65
C ALA A 227 -39.23 24.54 -3.91
N ASP A 228 -39.27 24.11 -5.18
CA ASP A 228 -39.39 22.69 -5.53
C ASP A 228 -38.10 21.90 -5.29
N LEU A 229 -36.92 22.51 -5.48
CA LEU A 229 -35.65 21.91 -5.06
C LEU A 229 -35.60 21.65 -3.55
N ASN A 230 -35.96 22.64 -2.73
CA ASN A 230 -36.01 22.47 -1.28
C ASN A 230 -37.13 21.52 -0.83
N LYS A 231 -38.24 21.43 -1.58
CA LYS A 231 -39.28 20.42 -1.38
C LYS A 231 -38.78 19.01 -1.68
N LEU A 232 -37.99 18.81 -2.74
CA LEU A 232 -37.34 17.53 -3.06
C LEU A 232 -36.41 17.10 -1.92
N PHE A 233 -35.53 17.99 -1.46
CA PHE A 233 -34.61 17.73 -0.36
C PHE A 233 -35.35 17.30 0.92
N LYS A 234 -36.43 18.01 1.29
CA LYS A 234 -37.28 17.65 2.45
C LYS A 234 -37.95 16.27 2.29
N LYS A 235 -38.45 15.92 1.11
CA LYS A 235 -39.11 14.62 0.87
C LYS A 235 -38.13 13.46 0.96
N ILE A 236 -36.95 13.60 0.35
CA ILE A 236 -35.88 12.61 0.45
C ILE A 236 -35.41 12.47 1.90
N HIS A 237 -35.20 13.58 2.62
CA HIS A 237 -34.83 13.54 4.04
C HIS A 237 -35.84 12.76 4.90
N LYS A 238 -37.17 12.92 4.70
CA LYS A 238 -38.19 12.14 5.42
C LYS A 238 -38.07 10.63 5.15
N ILE A 239 -37.95 10.21 3.88
CA ILE A 239 -38.01 8.79 3.48
C ILE A 239 -36.85 7.99 4.06
N PHE A 240 -35.66 8.57 4.10
CA PHE A 240 -34.47 7.90 4.63
C PHE A 240 -34.19 8.25 6.10
N ASN A 241 -35.06 9.02 6.76
CA ASN A 241 -34.92 9.52 8.15
C ASN A 241 -33.49 9.99 8.50
N ASN A 242 -32.83 10.70 7.58
CA ASN A 242 -31.39 10.51 7.46
C ASN A 242 -30.53 11.66 7.97
N SER A 243 -29.53 11.32 8.81
CA SER A 243 -28.36 12.16 9.10
C SER A 243 -27.55 12.56 7.85
N LEU A 244 -27.82 12.00 6.67
CA LEU A 244 -27.25 12.45 5.38
C LEU A 244 -27.46 13.94 5.09
N PHE A 245 -28.59 14.52 5.52
CA PHE A 245 -28.88 15.93 5.31
C PHE A 245 -29.33 16.57 6.63
N GLU A 246 -28.38 16.93 7.49
CA GLU A 246 -28.62 17.61 8.78
C GLU A 246 -29.55 18.83 8.62
N CYS A 247 -29.31 19.62 7.57
CA CYS A 247 -30.25 20.64 7.11
C CYS A 247 -31.02 20.13 5.86
N PRO A 248 -32.34 19.86 5.92
CA PRO A 248 -33.11 19.34 4.78
C PRO A 248 -33.41 20.39 3.68
N THR A 249 -32.76 21.56 3.72
CA THR A 249 -32.86 22.65 2.74
C THR A 249 -31.51 23.33 2.52
N ILE A 250 -31.35 23.98 1.38
CA ILE A 250 -30.31 24.96 1.12
C ILE A 250 -30.97 26.36 1.12
N ASP A 251 -30.31 27.35 1.71
CA ASP A 251 -30.80 28.74 1.68
C ASP A 251 -30.94 29.22 0.22
N ILE A 252 -32.04 29.91 -0.06
CA ILE A 252 -32.38 30.48 -1.36
C ILE A 252 -31.27 31.43 -1.86
N LYS A 253 -30.52 32.09 -0.96
CA LYS A 253 -29.36 32.93 -1.33
C LYS A 253 -28.27 32.16 -2.09
N PHE A 254 -28.14 30.85 -1.86
CA PHE A 254 -27.14 30.00 -2.49
C PHE A 254 -27.65 29.28 -3.75
N LEU A 255 -28.96 29.02 -3.83
CA LEU A 255 -29.60 28.46 -5.00
C LEU A 255 -29.82 29.54 -6.08
N THR A 256 -28.74 30.19 -6.52
CA THR A 256 -28.79 31.18 -7.60
C THR A 256 -29.05 30.50 -8.95
N PRO A 257 -29.55 31.23 -9.98
CA PRO A 257 -29.67 30.67 -11.33
C PRO A 257 -28.36 30.10 -11.86
N ASN A 258 -27.23 30.76 -11.60
CA ASN A 258 -25.90 30.29 -11.99
C ASN A 258 -25.56 28.95 -11.31
N VAL A 259 -25.77 28.83 -9.99
CA VAL A 259 -25.51 27.59 -9.25
C VAL A 259 -26.37 26.43 -9.75
N ARG A 260 -27.68 26.66 -9.97
CA ARG A 260 -28.56 25.63 -10.56
C ARG A 260 -28.11 25.24 -11.96
N GLN A 261 -27.71 26.21 -12.79
CA GLN A 261 -27.24 25.96 -14.14
C GLN A 261 -25.90 25.20 -14.16
N LEU A 262 -24.98 25.48 -13.24
CA LEU A 262 -23.72 24.73 -13.09
C LEU A 262 -23.98 23.27 -12.74
N ILE A 263 -24.88 23.01 -11.78
CA ILE A 263 -25.28 21.64 -11.42
C ILE A 263 -26.01 20.97 -12.60
N SER A 264 -26.95 21.65 -13.26
CA SER A 264 -27.67 21.11 -14.43
C SER A 264 -26.73 20.80 -15.61
N ASN A 265 -25.81 21.72 -15.92
CA ASN A 265 -24.78 21.55 -16.95
C ASN A 265 -23.78 20.46 -16.59
N SER A 266 -23.55 20.16 -15.31
CA SER A 266 -22.73 19.00 -14.95
C SER A 266 -23.31 17.68 -15.51
N PHE A 267 -24.63 17.61 -15.73
CA PHE A 267 -25.30 16.50 -16.40
C PHE A 267 -25.29 16.57 -17.94
N ASN A 268 -24.80 17.64 -18.59
CA ASN A 268 -24.92 17.83 -20.04
C ASN A 268 -23.70 18.49 -20.71
N THR A 269 -23.32 17.95 -21.88
CA THR A 269 -22.42 18.52 -22.94
C THR A 269 -20.95 18.11 -23.00
N ASN A 270 -20.45 18.15 -24.25
CA ASN A 270 -19.05 18.24 -24.63
C ASN A 270 -18.98 19.08 -25.90
N LEU A 271 -18.47 20.31 -25.83
CA LEU A 271 -18.15 21.10 -27.03
C LEU A 271 -16.73 21.66 -26.89
N SER A 272 -15.81 20.97 -27.56
CA SER A 272 -14.43 21.38 -27.82
C SER A 272 -13.42 21.44 -26.66
N THR A 273 -13.65 22.18 -25.56
CA THR A 273 -12.49 22.69 -24.76
C THR A 273 -12.61 22.81 -23.22
N GLY A 274 -13.69 22.39 -22.53
CA GLY A 274 -13.73 22.44 -21.05
C GLY A 274 -14.78 21.50 -20.41
N GLN A 275 -14.32 20.52 -19.62
CA GLN A 275 -15.15 19.37 -19.21
C GLN A 275 -15.85 19.50 -17.83
N LEU A 276 -17.14 19.18 -17.80
CA LEU A 276 -17.84 18.49 -16.70
C LEU A 276 -18.77 17.43 -17.31
N LYS A 277 -18.80 16.21 -16.76
CA LYS A 277 -19.52 15.06 -17.36
C LYS A 277 -20.12 14.07 -16.36
N LEU A 278 -20.96 14.53 -15.43
CA LEU A 278 -21.64 13.64 -14.46
C LEU A 278 -22.57 12.60 -15.12
N PHE A 279 -23.10 12.85 -16.31
CA PHE A 279 -23.93 11.88 -17.06
C PHE A 279 -23.14 10.71 -17.67
N HIS A 280 -21.80 10.80 -17.73
CA HIS A 280 -20.99 9.63 -18.06
C HIS A 280 -21.01 8.59 -16.93
N PHE A 281 -21.46 8.95 -15.72
CA PHE A 281 -21.57 8.05 -14.58
C PHE A 281 -23.02 7.54 -14.41
N GLN A 282 -23.15 6.23 -14.37
CA GLN A 282 -24.40 5.48 -14.20
C GLN A 282 -24.39 4.90 -12.78
N PHE A 283 -25.00 5.61 -11.83
CA PHE A 283 -24.88 5.31 -10.39
C PHE A 283 -25.66 4.05 -9.97
N ASP A 284 -26.51 3.53 -10.85
CA ASP A 284 -27.13 2.22 -10.76
C ASP A 284 -26.16 1.04 -10.92
N ILE A 285 -25.08 1.22 -11.69
CA ILE A 285 -24.08 0.16 -11.97
C ILE A 285 -22.67 0.51 -11.48
N LEU A 286 -22.39 1.76 -11.14
CA LEU A 286 -21.11 2.21 -10.57
C LEU A 286 -20.79 1.43 -9.28
N PRO A 287 -19.64 0.73 -9.19
CA PRO A 287 -19.22 0.07 -7.96
C PRO A 287 -19.17 1.02 -6.75
N ILE A 288 -19.63 0.53 -5.60
CA ILE A 288 -19.82 1.36 -4.40
C ILE A 288 -18.51 1.96 -3.89
N GLU A 289 -17.43 1.24 -4.14
CA GLU A 289 -16.08 1.57 -3.74
C GLU A 289 -15.53 2.78 -4.51
N PHE A 290 -16.29 3.32 -5.47
CA PHE A 290 -16.00 4.61 -6.09
C PHE A 290 -16.54 5.81 -5.32
N ILE A 291 -17.55 5.62 -4.47
CA ILE A 291 -18.14 6.69 -3.65
C ILE A 291 -17.18 7.13 -2.54
N SER A 292 -16.30 6.27 -2.08
CA SER A 292 -15.25 6.63 -1.11
C SER A 292 -14.13 7.48 -1.69
N TYR A 293 -13.82 7.42 -3.01
CA TYR A 293 -12.90 8.38 -3.63
C TYR A 293 -13.53 9.77 -3.79
N ILE A 294 -14.87 9.86 -3.86
CA ILE A 294 -15.57 11.15 -3.82
C ILE A 294 -15.22 11.89 -2.52
N TYR A 295 -15.15 11.19 -1.39
CA TYR A 295 -14.71 11.80 -0.14
C TYR A 295 -13.26 12.37 -0.20
N GLU A 296 -12.34 11.74 -0.95
CA GLU A 296 -10.97 12.27 -1.10
C GLU A 296 -10.93 13.62 -1.84
N VAL A 297 -11.88 13.91 -2.73
CA VAL A 297 -12.04 15.25 -3.36
C VAL A 297 -12.25 16.33 -2.30
N PHE A 298 -13.00 15.98 -1.25
CA PHE A 298 -13.49 16.94 -0.26
C PHE A 298 -12.56 17.10 0.95
N LEU A 299 -11.71 16.11 1.23
CA LEU A 299 -10.61 16.23 2.20
C LEU A 299 -9.74 17.47 1.93
N SER A 300 -9.59 18.29 2.96
CA SER A 300 -8.71 19.47 2.97
C SER A 300 -7.24 19.10 2.75
N GLU A 301 -6.41 20.06 2.32
CA GLU A 301 -4.96 19.84 2.27
C GLU A 301 -4.37 19.46 3.64
N LYS A 302 -4.96 19.94 4.74
CA LYS A 302 -4.54 19.64 6.10
C LYS A 302 -4.81 18.18 6.45
N GLN A 303 -6.02 17.68 6.19
CA GLN A 303 -6.36 16.26 6.39
C GLN A 303 -5.50 15.34 5.50
N LYS A 304 -5.25 15.73 4.24
CA LYS A 304 -4.33 15.02 3.32
C LYS A 304 -2.86 15.04 3.80
N LYS A 305 -2.43 16.10 4.51
CA LYS A 305 -1.09 16.21 5.13
C LYS A 305 -0.99 15.41 6.45
N ASN A 306 -2.09 15.31 7.20
CA ASN A 306 -2.20 14.56 8.45
C ASN A 306 -2.37 13.03 8.26
N GLY A 307 -2.28 12.54 7.03
CA GLY A 307 -2.29 11.10 6.75
C GLY A 307 -3.66 10.44 6.78
N ILE A 308 -4.74 11.21 6.67
CA ILE A 308 -6.09 10.67 6.44
C ILE A 308 -6.14 10.19 4.98
N TYR A 309 -5.95 8.88 4.80
CA TYR A 309 -5.97 8.22 3.50
C TYR A 309 -7.12 7.21 3.45
N TYR A 310 -7.79 7.15 2.30
CA TYR A 310 -8.77 6.10 2.03
C TYR A 310 -8.11 4.71 1.99
N THR A 311 -8.65 3.76 2.75
CA THR A 311 -8.21 2.35 2.75
C THR A 311 -8.63 1.66 1.45
N PRO A 312 -7.70 1.08 0.66
CA PRO A 312 -8.05 0.35 -0.55
C PRO A 312 -8.94 -0.87 -0.25
N LYS A 313 -9.99 -1.10 -1.07
CA LYS A 313 -10.90 -2.24 -0.89
C LYS A 313 -10.17 -3.57 -0.69
N LYS A 314 -9.17 -3.87 -1.54
CA LYS A 314 -8.38 -5.11 -1.46
C LYS A 314 -7.78 -5.34 -0.07
N LEU A 315 -7.24 -4.29 0.56
CA LEU A 315 -6.63 -4.37 1.90
C LEU A 315 -7.68 -4.56 2.99
N ALA A 316 -8.82 -3.87 2.89
CA ALA A 316 -9.93 -4.07 3.81
C ALA A 316 -10.51 -5.50 3.70
N GLN A 317 -10.60 -6.04 2.48
CA GLN A 317 -11.05 -7.41 2.19
C GLN A 317 -10.18 -8.45 2.89
N LEU A 318 -8.85 -8.44 2.66
CA LEU A 318 -7.92 -9.35 3.34
C LEU A 318 -8.09 -9.34 4.87
N ILE A 319 -8.17 -8.14 5.46
CA ILE A 319 -8.29 -8.01 6.92
C ILE A 319 -9.65 -8.53 7.41
N VAL A 320 -10.74 -8.27 6.69
CA VAL A 320 -12.08 -8.76 7.05
C VAL A 320 -12.19 -10.27 6.88
N ASP A 321 -11.61 -10.86 5.83
CA ASP A 321 -11.67 -12.31 5.59
C ASP A 321 -10.85 -13.09 6.63
N GLU A 322 -9.73 -12.53 7.09
CA GLU A 322 -8.91 -13.10 8.19
C GLU A 322 -9.55 -12.92 9.58
N VAL A 323 -10.30 -11.84 9.80
CA VAL A 323 -11.03 -11.60 11.06
C VAL A 323 -12.33 -12.40 11.12
N ILE A 324 -13.08 -12.49 10.01
CA ILE A 324 -14.33 -13.24 9.84
C ILE A 324 -14.04 -14.51 9.01
N ASN A 325 -13.06 -15.27 9.51
CA ASN A 325 -12.57 -16.52 8.94
C ASN A 325 -13.55 -17.68 9.19
N GLU A 326 -14.17 -17.71 10.37
CA GLU A 326 -15.38 -18.50 10.62
C GLU A 326 -16.53 -17.91 9.78
N ASP A 327 -17.25 -18.74 9.00
CA ASP A 327 -18.48 -18.34 8.28
C ASP A 327 -19.64 -18.11 9.29
N LYS A 328 -19.50 -17.08 10.12
CA LYS A 328 -20.33 -16.79 11.30
C LYS A 328 -20.72 -15.32 11.34
N ILE A 329 -22.04 -15.07 11.33
CA ILE A 329 -22.60 -13.73 11.49
C ILE A 329 -22.31 -13.21 12.91
N GLY A 330 -21.87 -11.96 13.02
CA GLY A 330 -21.55 -11.32 14.29
C GLY A 330 -21.32 -9.82 14.12
N SER A 331 -21.29 -9.10 15.25
CA SER A 331 -21.23 -7.64 15.25
C SER A 331 -19.83 -7.11 14.94
N VAL A 332 -19.76 -6.19 13.97
CA VAL A 332 -18.57 -5.52 13.44
C VAL A 332 -18.57 -4.05 13.89
N LEU A 333 -17.46 -3.61 14.51
CA LEU A 333 -17.19 -2.21 14.81
C LEU A 333 -15.98 -1.70 14.01
N ASP A 334 -16.09 -0.51 13.43
CA ASP A 334 -14.91 0.30 13.07
C ASP A 334 -14.87 1.59 13.93
N PRO A 335 -13.90 1.72 14.85
CA PRO A 335 -13.79 2.87 15.73
C PRO A 335 -13.21 4.12 15.04
N SER A 336 -12.91 4.04 13.74
CA SER A 336 -12.25 5.06 12.90
C SER A 336 -12.81 5.02 11.48
N SER A 337 -14.13 4.91 11.35
CA SER A 337 -14.79 4.36 10.16
C SER A 337 -14.60 5.16 8.86
N GLY A 338 -14.30 6.46 8.93
CA GLY A 338 -14.03 7.30 7.76
C GLY A 338 -15.21 7.30 6.79
N SER A 339 -14.93 6.98 5.52
CA SER A 339 -15.95 6.76 4.48
C SER A 339 -16.53 5.34 4.44
N GLY A 340 -16.20 4.49 5.42
CA GLY A 340 -16.95 3.28 5.74
C GLY A 340 -16.42 1.99 5.13
N MET A 341 -15.22 1.99 4.53
CA MET A 341 -14.75 0.86 3.71
C MET A 341 -14.71 -0.49 4.46
N PHE A 342 -14.23 -0.52 5.70
CA PHE A 342 -14.27 -1.73 6.53
C PHE A 342 -15.70 -2.18 6.86
N LEU A 343 -16.62 -1.25 7.09
CA LEU A 343 -18.02 -1.55 7.38
C LEU A 343 -18.77 -2.08 6.16
N ILE A 344 -18.46 -1.53 4.97
CA ILE A 344 -19.00 -1.98 3.68
C ILE A 344 -18.52 -3.39 3.38
N VAL A 345 -17.21 -3.65 3.53
CA VAL A 345 -16.60 -4.96 3.29
C VAL A 345 -17.05 -5.98 4.33
N GLY A 346 -17.10 -5.60 5.62
CA GLY A 346 -17.69 -6.41 6.69
C GLY A 346 -19.14 -6.80 6.40
N PHE A 347 -19.95 -5.85 5.94
CA PHE A 347 -21.33 -6.13 5.54
C PHE A 347 -21.42 -7.05 4.31
N GLN A 348 -20.55 -6.87 3.29
CA GLN A 348 -20.45 -7.78 2.15
C GLN A 348 -20.14 -9.22 2.62
N ARG A 349 -19.17 -9.39 3.52
CA ARG A 349 -18.80 -10.69 4.12
C ARG A 349 -19.95 -11.32 4.91
N LEU A 350 -20.71 -10.53 5.68
CA LEU A 350 -21.90 -11.03 6.38
C LEU A 350 -23.02 -11.48 5.42
N LEU A 351 -23.20 -10.78 4.30
CA LEU A 351 -24.16 -11.17 3.25
C LEU A 351 -23.74 -12.46 2.52
N GLU A 352 -22.44 -12.64 2.26
CA GLU A 352 -21.90 -13.89 1.71
C GLU A 352 -22.16 -15.08 2.64
N ILE A 353 -21.91 -14.91 3.94
CA ILE A 353 -22.20 -15.91 4.97
C ILE A 353 -23.70 -16.22 5.03
N ALA A 354 -24.55 -15.19 5.05
CA ALA A 354 -26.01 -15.36 5.00
C ALA A 354 -26.48 -16.10 3.74
N GLY A 355 -25.87 -15.83 2.58
CA GLY A 355 -26.12 -16.54 1.32
C GLY A 355 -25.71 -18.01 1.39
N LYS A 356 -24.50 -18.32 1.86
CA LYS A 356 -24.03 -19.70 2.10
C LYS A 356 -24.95 -20.48 3.04
N GLN A 357 -25.50 -19.81 4.05
CA GLN A 357 -26.41 -20.38 5.04
C GLN A 357 -27.89 -20.40 4.59
N ASN A 358 -28.21 -19.94 3.37
CA ASN A 358 -29.57 -19.82 2.82
C ASN A 358 -30.53 -18.98 3.70
N LEU A 359 -30.01 -17.95 4.38
CA LEU A 359 -30.79 -17.05 5.23
C LEU A 359 -31.44 -15.88 4.48
N GLU A 360 -30.89 -15.50 3.31
CA GLU A 360 -31.43 -14.38 2.51
C GLU A 360 -32.67 -14.80 1.70
N PRO A 361 -33.82 -14.08 1.81
CA PRO A 361 -35.01 -14.34 1.01
C PRO A 361 -34.78 -14.17 -0.50
N GLN A 362 -35.54 -14.90 -1.33
CA GLN A 362 -35.46 -14.74 -2.79
C GLN A 362 -36.22 -13.51 -3.31
N ASP A 363 -37.37 -13.19 -2.70
CA ASP A 363 -38.16 -12.00 -3.05
C ASP A 363 -37.37 -10.70 -2.86
N SER A 364 -37.44 -9.79 -3.83
CA SER A 364 -36.68 -8.54 -3.87
C SER A 364 -36.96 -7.62 -2.67
N ILE A 365 -38.18 -7.62 -2.12
CA ILE A 365 -38.59 -6.70 -1.04
C ILE A 365 -38.29 -7.31 0.34
N GLU A 366 -38.55 -8.60 0.54
CA GLU A 366 -38.12 -9.30 1.75
C GLU A 366 -36.59 -9.35 1.87
N LYS A 367 -35.87 -9.44 0.75
CA LYS A 367 -34.41 -9.28 0.68
C LYS A 367 -33.95 -7.91 1.17
N ILE A 368 -34.62 -6.82 0.78
CA ILE A 368 -34.32 -5.47 1.31
C ILE A 368 -34.53 -5.42 2.83
N LYS A 369 -35.65 -5.96 3.32
CA LYS A 369 -35.97 -5.98 4.76
C LYS A 369 -34.94 -6.79 5.55
N TYR A 370 -34.59 -7.98 5.08
CA TYR A 370 -33.56 -8.84 5.67
C TYR A 370 -32.21 -8.13 5.76
N ARG A 371 -31.74 -7.56 4.65
CA ARG A 371 -30.45 -6.84 4.58
C ARG A 371 -30.43 -5.61 5.50
N THR A 372 -31.53 -4.87 5.59
CA THR A 372 -31.63 -3.72 6.49
C THR A 372 -31.57 -4.15 7.95
N GLY A 373 -32.22 -5.26 8.31
CA GLY A 373 -32.11 -5.86 9.66
C GLY A 373 -30.69 -6.32 9.97
N LEU A 374 -30.07 -7.10 9.08
CA LEU A 374 -28.69 -7.58 9.22
C LEU A 374 -27.70 -6.41 9.43
N LEU A 375 -27.87 -5.32 8.68
CA LEU A 375 -27.09 -4.08 8.81
C LEU A 375 -27.31 -3.41 10.18
N ALA A 376 -28.57 -3.24 10.60
CA ALA A 376 -28.95 -2.60 11.86
C ALA A 376 -28.48 -3.38 13.10
N GLU A 377 -28.41 -4.71 13.01
CA GLU A 377 -28.03 -5.58 14.12
C GLU A 377 -26.52 -5.77 14.25
N ASN A 378 -25.76 -5.69 13.14
CA ASN A 378 -24.36 -6.11 13.10
C ASN A 378 -23.34 -5.04 12.72
N ILE A 379 -23.70 -3.93 12.06
CA ILE A 379 -22.71 -2.96 11.55
C ILE A 379 -22.75 -1.66 12.36
N PHE A 380 -21.59 -1.30 12.93
CA PHE A 380 -21.42 -0.15 13.83
C PHE A 380 -20.14 0.62 13.53
N GLY A 381 -20.16 1.94 13.70
CA GLY A 381 -19.03 2.81 13.40
C GLY A 381 -18.96 4.04 14.31
N ILE A 382 -17.74 4.52 14.51
CA ILE A 382 -17.46 5.82 15.13
C ILE A 382 -16.70 6.67 14.11
N GLU A 383 -17.05 7.95 14.00
CA GLU A 383 -16.40 8.91 13.11
C GLU A 383 -16.47 10.34 13.66
N LYS A 384 -15.36 11.07 13.60
CA LYS A 384 -15.23 12.46 14.09
C LYS A 384 -15.70 13.50 13.07
N GLU A 385 -15.67 13.17 11.77
CA GLU A 385 -16.00 14.08 10.67
C GLU A 385 -17.45 13.86 10.17
N PRO A 386 -18.37 14.85 10.27
CA PRO A 386 -19.76 14.69 9.86
C PRO A 386 -19.90 14.26 8.38
N ILE A 387 -19.03 14.77 7.51
CA ILE A 387 -19.00 14.44 6.08
C ILE A 387 -18.69 12.94 5.88
N ALA A 388 -17.70 12.41 6.62
CA ALA A 388 -17.26 11.03 6.48
C ALA A 388 -18.33 10.04 6.97
N LYS A 389 -18.95 10.32 8.13
CA LYS A 389 -20.15 9.61 8.61
C LYS A 389 -21.23 9.54 7.54
N ARG A 390 -21.52 10.66 6.86
CA ARG A 390 -22.54 10.73 5.80
C ARG A 390 -22.17 9.83 4.61
N PHE A 391 -20.93 9.82 4.14
CA PHE A 391 -20.49 8.88 3.09
C PHE A 391 -20.56 7.41 3.53
N THR A 392 -20.27 7.10 4.80
CA THR A 392 -20.45 5.76 5.37
C THR A 392 -21.90 5.31 5.33
N LEU A 393 -22.82 6.12 5.89
CA LEU A 393 -24.26 5.84 5.89
C LEU A 393 -24.84 5.72 4.47
N PHE A 394 -24.41 6.59 3.55
CA PHE A 394 -24.77 6.49 2.13
C PHE A 394 -24.36 5.13 1.59
N SER A 395 -23.07 4.80 1.64
CA SER A 395 -22.50 3.61 1.02
C SER A 395 -23.10 2.30 1.56
N LEU A 396 -23.34 2.23 2.87
CA LEU A 396 -24.03 1.09 3.50
C LEU A 396 -25.48 0.95 3.03
N SER A 397 -26.22 2.07 2.94
CA SER A 397 -27.60 2.08 2.41
C SER A 397 -27.68 1.51 0.99
N LEU A 398 -26.62 1.63 0.19
CA LEU A 398 -26.61 1.18 -1.19
C LEU A 398 -26.33 -0.33 -1.33
N GLN A 399 -25.62 -0.92 -0.35
CA GLN A 399 -25.39 -2.37 -0.34
C GLN A 399 -26.68 -3.17 -0.19
N ILE A 400 -27.67 -2.61 0.49
CA ILE A 400 -29.02 -3.19 0.62
C ILE A 400 -29.62 -3.49 -0.76
N PHE A 401 -29.45 -2.59 -1.73
CA PHE A 401 -30.01 -2.68 -3.09
C PHE A 401 -29.13 -3.43 -4.12
N LYS A 402 -27.98 -3.96 -3.71
CA LYS A 402 -27.04 -4.64 -4.61
C LYS A 402 -27.71 -5.87 -5.24
N ASN A 403 -27.65 -6.00 -6.57
CA ASN A 403 -28.26 -7.10 -7.34
C ASN A 403 -29.80 -7.22 -7.21
N ILE A 404 -30.51 -6.13 -6.90
CA ILE A 404 -31.98 -6.08 -6.93
C ILE A 404 -32.44 -5.43 -8.24
N ASN A 405 -33.48 -5.97 -8.86
CA ASN A 405 -34.05 -5.45 -10.11
C ASN A 405 -34.66 -4.05 -9.87
N PRO A 406 -34.23 -2.99 -10.59
CA PRO A 406 -34.78 -1.64 -10.41
C PRO A 406 -36.28 -1.54 -10.69
N ASN A 407 -36.85 -2.41 -11.53
CA ASN A 407 -38.29 -2.44 -11.78
C ASN A 407 -39.08 -2.95 -10.56
N ASP A 408 -38.54 -3.87 -9.77
CA ASP A 408 -39.19 -4.35 -8.54
C ASP A 408 -39.24 -3.22 -7.51
N ILE A 409 -38.14 -2.48 -7.37
CA ILE A 409 -38.05 -1.27 -6.54
C ILE A 409 -39.07 -0.23 -7.02
N LYS A 410 -39.09 0.09 -8.32
CA LYS A 410 -40.03 1.04 -8.94
C LYS A 410 -41.50 0.68 -8.66
N ASN A 411 -41.85 -0.59 -8.83
CA ASN A 411 -43.19 -1.10 -8.59
C ASN A 411 -43.57 -1.06 -7.10
N TYR A 412 -42.64 -1.40 -6.21
CA TYR A 412 -42.83 -1.28 -4.76
C TYR A 412 -43.05 0.18 -4.34
N ILE A 413 -42.22 1.12 -4.81
CA ILE A 413 -42.38 2.56 -4.53
C ILE A 413 -43.73 3.08 -5.03
N ALA A 414 -44.18 2.64 -6.21
CA ALA A 414 -45.51 3.00 -6.72
C ALA A 414 -46.64 2.41 -5.84
N SER A 415 -46.50 1.17 -5.39
CA SER A 415 -47.47 0.51 -4.50
C SER A 415 -47.57 1.22 -3.14
N GLU A 416 -46.44 1.50 -2.50
CA GLU A 416 -46.33 2.23 -1.23
C GLU A 416 -46.98 3.61 -1.28
N LEU A 417 -46.66 4.41 -2.31
CA LEU A 417 -47.23 5.75 -2.47
C LEU A 417 -48.76 5.71 -2.70
N ASN A 418 -49.27 4.68 -3.39
CA ASN A 418 -50.69 4.50 -3.64
C ASN A 418 -51.48 3.97 -2.43
N GLN A 419 -50.89 3.07 -1.63
CA GLN A 419 -51.57 2.39 -0.52
C GLN A 419 -51.36 3.08 0.82
N ASN A 420 -50.13 3.50 1.11
CA ASN A 420 -49.69 4.00 2.42
C ASN A 420 -49.47 5.52 2.45
N ASN A 421 -49.54 6.21 1.30
CA ASN A 421 -49.26 7.65 1.12
C ASN A 421 -47.82 8.10 1.49
N GLU A 422 -46.95 7.16 1.83
CA GLU A 422 -45.54 7.34 2.14
C GLU A 422 -44.74 6.08 1.78
N ILE A 423 -43.40 6.19 1.79
CA ILE A 423 -42.47 5.10 1.47
C ILE A 423 -41.84 4.61 2.76
N ASN A 424 -42.17 3.39 3.19
CA ASN A 424 -41.76 2.81 4.48
C ASN A 424 -40.62 1.78 4.37
N LEU A 425 -39.82 1.88 3.30
CA LEU A 425 -38.73 0.95 2.93
C LEU A 425 -37.71 0.64 4.04
N PHE A 426 -37.47 1.60 4.96
CA PHE A 426 -36.52 1.46 6.08
C PHE A 426 -37.14 1.55 7.47
N SER A 427 -38.46 1.76 7.59
CA SER A 427 -39.08 2.20 8.85
C SER A 427 -38.95 1.17 9.98
N LYS A 428 -38.96 -0.13 9.66
CA LYS A 428 -38.82 -1.23 10.64
C LYS A 428 -37.42 -1.32 11.28
N TYR A 429 -36.37 -0.83 10.61
CA TYR A 429 -34.97 -1.01 11.01
C TYR A 429 -34.18 0.31 10.90
N SER A 430 -34.84 1.45 11.16
CA SER A 430 -34.25 2.79 11.06
C SER A 430 -33.09 3.05 12.04
N SER A 431 -32.92 2.19 13.06
CA SER A 431 -31.82 2.25 14.02
C SER A 431 -30.43 2.18 13.38
N PHE A 432 -30.27 1.62 12.18
CA PHE A 432 -28.94 1.56 11.53
C PHE A 432 -28.36 2.97 11.24
N PHE A 433 -29.20 3.98 11.02
CA PHE A 433 -28.73 5.37 10.85
C PHE A 433 -28.06 5.92 12.13
N GLU A 434 -28.41 5.37 13.29
CA GLU A 434 -27.82 5.71 14.59
C GLU A 434 -26.60 4.86 14.95
N ASN A 435 -26.33 3.77 14.23
CA ASN A 435 -25.16 2.90 14.46
C ASN A 435 -23.84 3.52 13.97
N ILE A 436 -23.87 4.63 13.23
CA ILE A 436 -22.67 5.42 12.90
C ILE A 436 -22.68 6.67 13.77
N LYS A 437 -21.93 6.65 14.87
CA LYS A 437 -21.88 7.75 15.84
C LYS A 437 -20.94 8.84 15.34
N HIS A 438 -21.44 10.09 15.35
CA HIS A 438 -20.62 11.27 15.12
C HIS A 438 -20.03 11.70 16.46
N THR A 439 -18.78 11.30 16.73
CA THR A 439 -18.07 11.61 17.96
C THR A 439 -16.58 11.30 17.81
N ASN A 440 -15.75 11.85 18.71
CA ASN A 440 -14.35 11.54 18.78
C ASN A 440 -14.13 10.26 19.62
N THR A 441 -13.61 9.21 18.99
CA THR A 441 -13.27 7.92 19.61
C THR A 441 -12.37 8.03 20.84
N LEU A 442 -11.54 9.08 20.90
CA LEU A 442 -10.63 9.36 22.01
C LEU A 442 -11.21 10.31 23.06
N ASP A 443 -12.46 10.76 22.90
CA ASP A 443 -13.15 11.44 24.00
C ASP A 443 -13.46 10.42 25.12
N THR A 444 -13.09 10.78 26.35
CA THR A 444 -13.32 9.95 27.54
C THR A 444 -14.57 10.36 28.32
N SER A 445 -15.20 11.48 27.96
CA SER A 445 -16.48 11.92 28.52
C SER A 445 -17.67 11.28 27.78
N GLU A 446 -17.49 10.96 26.50
CA GLU A 446 -18.42 10.12 25.75
C GLU A 446 -17.99 8.64 25.79
N ASN A 447 -18.97 7.74 25.79
CA ASN A 447 -18.75 6.30 25.70
C ASN A 447 -19.68 5.68 24.65
N PRO A 448 -19.44 5.93 23.35
CA PRO A 448 -20.26 5.37 22.28
C PRO A 448 -20.25 3.84 22.38
N PHE A 449 -21.42 3.22 22.43
CA PHE A 449 -21.59 1.77 22.59
C PHE A 449 -20.96 1.19 23.88
N GLY A 450 -20.87 1.97 24.97
CA GLY A 450 -20.29 1.53 26.24
C GLY A 450 -20.97 0.32 26.91
N ASP A 451 -22.19 -0.01 26.48
CA ASP A 451 -23.00 -1.17 26.87
C ASP A 451 -22.74 -2.42 26.00
N LYS A 452 -22.05 -2.28 24.86
CA LYS A 452 -21.84 -3.33 23.86
C LYS A 452 -20.41 -3.85 23.83
N LYS A 453 -20.28 -5.14 23.52
CA LYS A 453 -19.02 -5.79 23.13
C LYS A 453 -19.19 -6.40 21.76
N PHE A 454 -18.18 -6.26 20.90
CA PHE A 454 -18.28 -6.64 19.49
C PHE A 454 -17.59 -7.98 19.22
N THR A 455 -18.10 -8.73 18.23
CA THR A 455 -17.48 -9.99 17.78
C THR A 455 -16.20 -9.71 16.99
N TYR A 456 -16.25 -8.69 16.14
CA TYR A 456 -15.19 -8.27 15.24
C TYR A 456 -14.94 -6.77 15.40
N ILE A 457 -13.68 -6.34 15.52
CA ILE A 457 -13.33 -4.92 15.44
C ILE A 457 -12.24 -4.74 14.39
N VAL A 458 -12.50 -3.88 13.41
CA VAL A 458 -11.61 -3.65 12.26
C VAL A 458 -11.37 -2.15 12.06
N GLY A 459 -10.29 -1.74 11.41
CA GLY A 459 -10.11 -0.32 11.09
C GLY A 459 -8.74 0.11 10.56
N ASN A 460 -8.65 1.40 10.24
CA ASN A 460 -7.42 2.09 9.83
C ASN A 460 -7.33 3.44 10.56
N PRO A 461 -6.86 3.48 11.83
CA PRO A 461 -6.77 4.71 12.61
C PRO A 461 -5.77 5.70 11.99
N PRO A 462 -5.92 7.02 12.25
CA PRO A 462 -5.06 8.04 11.66
C PRO A 462 -3.57 7.92 12.07
N PHE A 463 -2.67 8.40 11.22
CA PHE A 463 -1.21 8.29 11.41
C PHE A 463 -0.51 9.64 11.58
N PHE A 464 -0.64 10.27 12.75
CA PHE A 464 0.11 11.48 13.11
C PHE A 464 0.42 11.61 14.61
N GLU A 465 1.51 12.30 14.92
CA GLU A 465 1.87 12.77 16.27
C GLU A 465 0.95 13.93 16.64
N ILE A 466 0.16 13.76 17.71
CA ILE A 466 -0.88 14.70 18.13
C ILE A 466 -0.25 16.09 18.37
N PRO A 467 -0.67 17.13 17.62
CA PRO A 467 -0.18 18.49 17.83
C PRO A 467 -0.62 19.03 19.19
N ASN A 468 0.27 19.73 19.88
CA ASN A 468 -0.10 20.48 21.10
C ASN A 468 -0.81 21.79 20.71
N THR A 469 -2.07 21.70 20.29
CA THR A 469 -2.93 22.84 19.91
C THR A 469 -4.35 22.67 20.44
N GLU A 470 -5.12 23.76 20.45
CA GLU A 470 -6.50 23.78 20.97
C GLU A 470 -7.45 22.82 20.23
N GLU A 471 -7.20 22.57 18.95
CA GLU A 471 -7.93 21.63 18.09
C GLU A 471 -7.87 20.16 18.55
N TYR A 472 -6.81 19.76 19.26
CA TYR A 472 -6.56 18.38 19.70
C TYR A 472 -6.66 18.20 21.23
N GLN A 473 -7.37 19.10 21.91
CA GLN A 473 -7.50 19.07 23.38
C GLN A 473 -8.20 17.81 23.90
N THR A 474 -9.09 17.19 23.12
CA THR A 474 -9.68 15.88 23.47
C THR A 474 -8.61 14.79 23.47
N GLU A 475 -7.78 14.73 22.43
CA GLU A 475 -6.69 13.76 22.29
C GLU A 475 -5.56 13.99 23.30
N ILE A 476 -5.28 15.25 23.68
CA ILE A 476 -4.35 15.60 24.77
C ILE A 476 -4.91 15.12 26.11
N LYS A 477 -6.17 15.42 26.43
CA LYS A 477 -6.84 14.92 27.65
C LYS A 477 -6.86 13.40 27.71
N PHE A 478 -7.04 12.71 26.58
CA PHE A 478 -6.92 11.25 26.52
C PHE A 478 -5.54 10.79 26.99
N LEU A 479 -4.46 11.38 26.46
CA LEU A 479 -3.09 11.05 26.87
C LEU A 479 -2.88 11.27 28.37
N GLU A 480 -3.34 12.40 28.90
CA GLU A 480 -3.15 12.82 30.30
C GLU A 480 -3.98 12.02 31.32
N SER A 481 -5.14 11.49 30.93
CA SER A 481 -6.15 10.97 31.86
C SER A 481 -6.60 9.53 31.63
N TYR A 482 -6.60 9.03 30.38
CA TYR A 482 -7.01 7.65 30.10
C TYR A 482 -6.01 6.67 30.71
N LYS A 483 -6.53 5.64 31.38
CA LYS A 483 -5.72 4.65 32.12
C LYS A 483 -5.93 3.27 31.57
N VAL A 484 -4.85 2.50 31.49
CA VAL A 484 -4.87 1.12 31.03
C VAL A 484 -4.23 0.22 32.08
N THR A 485 -4.90 -0.89 32.39
CA THR A 485 -4.37 -1.93 33.27
C THR A 485 -3.34 -2.76 32.51
N ILE A 486 -2.12 -2.90 33.03
CA ILE A 486 -1.05 -3.66 32.36
C ILE A 486 -0.84 -5.04 33.00
N ASP A 487 -0.78 -5.14 34.34
CA ASP A 487 -0.44 -6.41 35.03
C ASP A 487 -1.40 -6.78 36.18
N LYS A 488 -2.72 -6.77 35.94
CA LYS A 488 -3.81 -7.05 36.93
C LYS A 488 -3.82 -6.17 38.21
N LYS A 489 -2.81 -5.32 38.44
CA LYS A 489 -2.62 -4.50 39.65
C LYS A 489 -2.12 -3.08 39.36
N THR A 490 -1.65 -2.80 38.15
CA THR A 490 -0.99 -1.54 37.75
C THR A 490 -1.77 -0.84 36.64
N ASN A 491 -2.15 0.41 36.89
CA ASN A 491 -2.75 1.30 35.89
C ASN A 491 -1.72 2.35 35.46
N LYS A 492 -1.30 2.35 34.20
CA LYS A 492 -0.51 3.45 33.60
C LYS A 492 -1.43 4.43 32.89
N LYS A 493 -1.01 5.69 32.75
CA LYS A 493 -1.70 6.65 31.86
C LYS A 493 -1.32 6.37 30.40
N ALA A 494 -2.18 6.77 29.46
CA ALA A 494 -1.90 6.66 28.03
C ALA A 494 -0.60 7.37 27.62
N GLN A 495 -0.30 8.56 28.16
CA GLN A 495 0.99 9.27 27.96
C GLN A 495 2.24 8.46 28.33
N ASP A 496 2.14 7.51 29.27
CA ASP A 496 3.28 6.70 29.75
C ASP A 496 3.52 5.47 28.86
N ILE A 497 2.63 5.22 27.90
CA ILE A 497 2.64 4.11 26.95
C ILE A 497 2.86 4.62 25.53
N VAL A 498 2.13 5.67 25.14
CA VAL A 498 2.08 6.20 23.77
C VAL A 498 3.36 6.94 23.40
N GLY A 499 4.13 6.35 22.49
CA GLY A 499 5.38 6.91 21.99
C GLY A 499 5.16 8.12 21.09
N LYS A 500 5.71 9.28 21.48
CA LYS A 500 5.63 10.54 20.71
C LYS A 500 4.19 11.00 20.41
N ALA A 501 3.26 10.81 21.34
CA ALA A 501 1.85 11.18 21.14
C ALA A 501 1.25 10.64 19.82
N GLN A 502 1.68 9.46 19.36
CA GLN A 502 1.23 8.88 18.10
C GLN A 502 -0.24 8.42 18.21
N ILE A 503 -1.14 9.07 17.48
CA ILE A 503 -2.59 8.91 17.68
C ILE A 503 -3.08 7.46 17.47
N SER A 504 -2.53 6.72 16.51
CA SER A 504 -2.92 5.31 16.28
C SER A 504 -2.67 4.42 17.49
N GLN A 505 -1.66 4.73 18.33
CA GLN A 505 -1.40 3.99 19.57
C GLN A 505 -2.51 4.21 20.59
N CYS A 506 -3.09 5.42 20.68
CA CYS A 506 -4.25 5.72 21.51
C CYS A 506 -5.45 4.83 21.16
N PHE A 507 -5.71 4.62 19.86
CA PHE A 507 -6.77 3.70 19.40
C PHE A 507 -6.51 2.26 19.87
N PHE A 508 -5.27 1.75 19.76
CA PHE A 508 -4.90 0.42 20.28
C PHE A 508 -4.96 0.30 21.82
N LEU A 509 -5.03 1.40 22.57
CA LEU A 509 -5.39 1.37 24.00
C LEU A 509 -6.92 1.32 24.18
N LYS A 510 -7.64 2.15 23.42
CA LYS A 510 -9.09 2.38 23.55
C LYS A 510 -9.96 1.20 23.09
N ILE A 511 -9.53 0.41 22.10
CA ILE A 511 -10.35 -0.71 21.57
C ILE A 511 -10.73 -1.78 22.60
N LYS A 512 -10.02 -1.89 23.74
CA LYS A 512 -10.41 -2.79 24.84
C LYS A 512 -11.76 -2.43 25.46
N ASP A 513 -12.20 -1.17 25.37
CA ASP A 513 -13.52 -0.72 25.85
C ASP A 513 -14.66 -1.41 25.10
N TRP A 514 -14.43 -1.88 23.86
CA TRP A 514 -15.43 -2.53 23.01
C TRP A 514 -15.20 -4.03 22.79
N ALA A 515 -14.10 -4.59 23.32
CA ALA A 515 -13.73 -6.00 23.15
C ALA A 515 -14.04 -6.86 24.39
N ASN A 516 -14.34 -8.14 24.16
CA ASN A 516 -14.38 -9.22 25.14
C ASN A 516 -13.24 -10.23 24.88
N GLU A 517 -13.19 -11.38 25.55
CA GLU A 517 -12.10 -12.36 25.37
C GLU A 517 -12.08 -13.05 24.00
N ASN A 518 -13.23 -13.13 23.32
CA ASN A 518 -13.41 -13.81 22.04
C ASN A 518 -13.42 -12.83 20.84
N THR A 519 -13.24 -11.53 21.07
CA THR A 519 -13.23 -10.52 20.01
C THR A 519 -11.99 -10.67 19.13
N ARG A 520 -12.20 -10.87 17.82
CA ARG A 520 -11.16 -10.86 16.78
C ARG A 520 -10.94 -9.42 16.28
N LEU A 521 -9.68 -9.05 16.06
CA LEU A 521 -9.23 -7.68 15.81
C LEU A 521 -8.39 -7.63 14.52
N GLY A 522 -8.70 -6.69 13.62
CA GLY A 522 -8.02 -6.56 12.33
C GLY A 522 -7.72 -5.12 11.94
N PHE A 523 -6.46 -4.70 11.99
CA PHE A 523 -6.10 -3.28 11.84
C PHE A 523 -4.97 -3.02 10.86
N VAL A 524 -5.11 -1.95 10.07
CA VAL A 524 -3.97 -1.30 9.42
C VAL A 524 -3.23 -0.46 10.47
N SER A 525 -1.90 -0.53 10.51
CA SER A 525 -1.07 0.18 11.49
C SER A 525 0.20 0.70 10.84
N ASN A 526 0.66 1.88 11.25
CA ASN A 526 1.92 2.44 10.79
C ASN A 526 3.12 1.66 11.37
N ASN A 527 4.11 1.32 10.52
CA ASN A 527 5.30 0.55 10.90
C ASN A 527 6.11 1.19 12.04
N SER A 528 6.04 2.52 12.15
CA SER A 528 6.69 3.27 13.24
C SER A 528 6.16 2.92 14.64
N ASN A 529 5.00 2.27 14.78
CA ASN A 529 4.55 1.71 16.06
C ASN A 529 5.47 0.58 16.55
N PHE A 530 6.00 -0.24 15.63
CA PHE A 530 6.76 -1.45 15.94
C PHE A 530 8.28 -1.31 15.69
N TYR A 531 8.71 -0.32 14.89
CA TYR A 531 10.10 -0.15 14.44
C TYR A 531 10.85 1.06 15.00
N ASN A 532 10.16 1.92 15.76
CA ASN A 532 10.71 3.13 16.37
C ASN A 532 11.03 2.87 17.86
N ASP A 533 12.27 3.16 18.28
CA ASP A 533 12.69 3.02 19.68
C ASP A 533 11.91 3.94 20.62
N LYS A 534 11.34 5.05 20.10
CA LYS A 534 10.46 5.93 20.88
C LYS A 534 9.07 5.35 21.15
N SER A 535 8.76 4.14 20.68
CA SER A 535 7.50 3.42 20.93
C SER A 535 7.69 2.12 21.71
N ASN A 536 8.83 1.97 22.42
CA ASN A 536 9.15 0.78 23.21
C ASN A 536 8.11 0.44 24.29
N GLU A 537 7.52 1.44 24.98
CA GLU A 537 6.49 1.19 26.00
C GLU A 537 5.16 0.75 25.37
N PHE A 538 4.78 1.33 24.22
CA PHE A 538 3.64 0.85 23.44
C PHE A 538 3.84 -0.58 22.92
N GLN A 539 5.04 -0.92 22.42
CA GLN A 539 5.37 -2.27 21.99
C GLN A 539 5.26 -3.27 23.16
N ASN A 540 5.84 -2.94 24.32
CA ASN A 540 5.71 -3.72 25.55
C ASN A 540 4.24 -3.96 25.91
N TYR A 541 3.42 -2.90 25.93
CA TYR A 541 1.98 -3.01 26.18
C TYR A 541 1.30 -3.92 25.14
N PHE A 542 1.45 -3.62 23.85
CA PHE A 542 0.75 -4.30 22.76
C PHE A 542 1.08 -5.80 22.70
N TYR A 543 2.37 -6.16 22.74
CA TYR A 543 2.80 -7.55 22.72
C TYR A 543 2.38 -8.35 23.96
N SER A 544 2.14 -7.69 25.11
CA SER A 544 1.74 -8.37 26.36
C SER A 544 0.22 -8.42 26.57
N ASN A 545 -0.56 -7.61 25.86
CA ASN A 545 -2.01 -7.44 26.08
C ASN A 545 -2.91 -7.98 24.96
N TYR A 546 -2.34 -8.42 23.85
CA TYR A 546 -3.04 -8.96 22.68
C TYR A 546 -2.43 -10.30 22.27
N GLY A 547 -3.22 -11.21 21.68
CA GLY A 547 -2.70 -12.45 21.08
C GLY A 547 -2.53 -12.22 19.59
N ILE A 548 -1.30 -12.08 19.10
CA ILE A 548 -1.06 -11.72 17.69
C ILE A 548 -1.07 -13.00 16.85
N GLU A 549 -1.86 -13.03 15.78
CA GLU A 549 -1.97 -14.20 14.91
C GLU A 549 -1.12 -14.00 13.65
N LYS A 550 -1.38 -12.91 12.91
CA LYS A 550 -0.73 -12.63 11.62
C LYS A 550 -0.25 -11.18 11.53
N VAL A 551 0.89 -10.97 10.88
CA VAL A 551 1.43 -9.64 10.56
C VAL A 551 1.84 -9.60 9.09
N TYR A 552 1.11 -8.85 8.29
CA TYR A 552 1.45 -8.59 6.88
C TYR A 552 2.31 -7.32 6.79
N GLU A 553 3.58 -7.47 6.40
CA GLU A 553 4.50 -6.34 6.21
C GLU A 553 4.34 -5.75 4.79
N LEU A 554 3.62 -4.62 4.68
CA LEU A 554 3.20 -4.04 3.41
C LEU A 554 4.08 -2.87 2.94
N SER A 555 5.17 -2.55 3.63
CA SER A 555 6.06 -1.42 3.26
C SER A 555 6.65 -1.48 1.86
N ARG A 556 6.91 -2.68 1.34
CA ARG A 556 7.47 -2.92 0.00
C ARG A 556 6.43 -2.67 -1.09
N VAL A 557 5.16 -3.00 -0.82
CA VAL A 557 4.03 -2.88 -1.75
C VAL A 557 3.20 -1.59 -1.59
N LYS A 558 3.53 -0.75 -0.60
CA LYS A 558 2.74 0.44 -0.22
C LYS A 558 2.40 1.42 -1.35
N LYS A 559 3.17 1.47 -2.43
CA LYS A 559 2.90 2.33 -3.60
C LYS A 559 1.69 1.87 -4.42
N ILE A 560 1.35 0.58 -4.37
CA ILE A 560 0.16 -0.02 -4.99
C ILE A 560 -1.07 0.30 -4.14
N LEU A 561 -0.92 0.16 -2.82
CA LEU A 561 -1.97 0.44 -1.85
C LEU A 561 -2.30 1.94 -1.76
N PHE A 562 -1.28 2.80 -1.63
CA PHE A 562 -1.48 4.22 -1.39
C PHE A 562 -0.54 5.06 -2.27
N GLU A 563 -1.02 5.52 -3.44
CA GLU A 563 -0.22 6.31 -4.41
C GLU A 563 0.46 7.55 -3.77
N LYS A 564 -0.09 8.11 -2.69
CA LYS A 564 0.36 9.37 -2.04
C LYS A 564 0.95 9.19 -0.62
N ALA A 565 0.94 8.00 -0.03
CA ALA A 565 1.33 7.83 1.39
C ALA A 565 2.84 7.91 1.63
N LYS A 566 3.24 8.66 2.67
CA LYS A 566 4.64 8.77 3.10
C LYS A 566 5.07 7.65 4.04
N GLU A 567 4.24 7.35 5.02
CA GLU A 567 4.46 6.27 6.00
C GLU A 567 4.41 4.89 5.34
N SER A 568 4.93 3.88 6.05
CA SER A 568 4.82 2.47 5.69
C SER A 568 3.86 1.80 6.66
N ILE A 569 3.13 0.78 6.19
CA ILE A 569 2.06 0.13 6.96
C ILE A 569 2.24 -1.39 7.07
N VAL A 570 1.69 -1.94 8.15
CA VAL A 570 1.42 -3.37 8.35
C VAL A 570 -0.08 -3.58 8.47
N ALA A 571 -0.56 -4.77 8.11
CA ALA A 571 -1.86 -5.25 8.54
C ALA A 571 -1.69 -6.28 9.66
N LEU A 572 -2.50 -6.17 10.71
CA LEU A 572 -2.40 -6.95 11.94
C LEU A 572 -3.70 -7.74 12.15
N ILE A 573 -3.60 -9.05 12.34
CA ILE A 573 -4.70 -9.91 12.77
C ILE A 573 -4.35 -10.43 14.17
N PHE A 574 -5.23 -10.20 15.14
CA PHE A 574 -4.96 -10.47 16.55
C PHE A 574 -6.25 -10.62 17.37
N THR A 575 -6.13 -11.14 18.60
CA THR A 575 -7.22 -11.26 19.56
C THR A 575 -6.99 -10.37 20.78
N ASN A 576 -8.07 -10.03 21.49
CA ASN A 576 -8.02 -9.17 22.68
C ASN A 576 -7.25 -9.77 23.88
N LYS A 577 -6.88 -11.06 23.82
CA LYS A 577 -6.29 -11.81 24.93
C LYS A 577 -4.93 -12.38 24.51
N TYR A 578 -3.88 -12.06 25.26
CA TYR A 578 -2.57 -12.68 25.08
C TYR A 578 -2.64 -14.20 25.32
N GLN A 579 -2.11 -14.97 24.38
CA GLN A 579 -2.08 -16.44 24.39
C GLN A 579 -0.67 -17.02 24.06
N ASN A 580 0.36 -16.17 23.99
CA ASN A 580 1.72 -16.52 23.55
C ASN A 580 1.78 -17.23 22.19
N ASN A 581 1.20 -16.61 21.18
CA ASN A 581 1.07 -17.20 19.86
C ASN A 581 2.43 -17.41 19.15
N LYS A 582 2.46 -18.38 18.24
CA LYS A 582 3.34 -18.31 17.07
C LYS A 582 2.67 -17.34 16.09
N ILE A 583 3.36 -16.26 15.75
CA ILE A 583 2.89 -15.21 14.84
C ILE A 583 3.39 -15.55 13.44
N ASP A 584 2.47 -15.58 12.47
CA ASP A 584 2.85 -15.68 11.06
C ASP A 584 3.20 -14.28 10.54
N TYR A 585 4.50 -14.03 10.35
CA TYR A 585 4.99 -12.78 9.74
C TYR A 585 5.16 -12.98 8.23
N TYR A 586 4.37 -12.25 7.45
CA TYR A 586 4.36 -12.29 6.00
C TYR A 586 5.14 -11.09 5.43
N PRO A 587 6.37 -11.27 4.91
CA PRO A 587 7.13 -10.23 4.24
C PRO A 587 6.59 -9.99 2.82
N VAL A 588 5.50 -9.24 2.68
CA VAL A 588 4.79 -9.07 1.39
C VAL A 588 5.65 -8.30 0.39
N GLU A 589 5.94 -8.91 -0.77
CA GLU A 589 6.86 -8.36 -1.78
C GLU A 589 6.16 -7.92 -3.08
N LEU A 590 6.89 -7.12 -3.87
CA LEU A 590 6.54 -6.84 -5.25
C LEU A 590 6.89 -8.06 -6.11
N GLY A 591 5.92 -8.96 -6.27
CA GLY A 591 6.01 -10.11 -7.15
C GLY A 591 5.97 -9.72 -8.63
N LEU A 592 5.56 -10.65 -9.50
CA LEU A 592 5.63 -10.44 -10.95
C LEU A 592 4.44 -9.66 -11.52
N PHE A 593 3.29 -9.80 -10.88
CA PHE A 593 2.01 -9.21 -11.28
C PHE A 593 1.63 -8.01 -10.38
N SER A 594 2.59 -7.43 -9.67
CA SER A 594 2.34 -6.31 -8.75
C SER A 594 2.30 -4.93 -9.44
N GLU A 595 2.71 -4.84 -10.70
CA GLU A 595 2.62 -3.59 -11.49
C GLU A 595 1.34 -3.52 -12.34
N LYS A 596 0.98 -2.31 -12.78
CA LYS A 596 -0.16 -2.08 -13.70
C LYS A 596 0.03 -2.86 -15.02
N PRO A 597 -1.02 -3.52 -15.56
CA PRO A 597 -2.43 -3.38 -15.21
C PRO A 597 -2.96 -4.33 -14.13
N PHE A 598 -2.12 -5.20 -13.58
CA PHE A 598 -2.55 -6.26 -12.65
C PHE A 598 -2.77 -5.74 -11.21
N GLU A 599 -1.81 -4.98 -10.69
CA GLU A 599 -1.86 -4.41 -9.32
C GLU A 599 -2.19 -5.46 -8.25
N LEU A 600 -1.49 -6.60 -8.32
CA LEU A 600 -1.65 -7.73 -7.40
C LEU A 600 -0.62 -7.73 -6.29
N LEU A 601 -1.12 -7.90 -5.08
CA LEU A 601 -0.31 -8.11 -3.91
C LEU A 601 -0.08 -9.61 -3.78
N ILE A 602 1.18 -10.03 -3.82
CA ILE A 602 1.54 -11.45 -3.80
C ILE A 602 2.00 -11.80 -2.39
N ILE A 603 1.24 -12.66 -1.73
CA ILE A 603 1.58 -13.23 -0.43
C ILE A 603 2.30 -14.55 -0.70
N GLN A 604 3.55 -14.63 -0.26
CA GLN A 604 4.36 -15.84 -0.42
C GLN A 604 4.21 -16.69 0.83
N GLU A 605 3.24 -17.60 0.81
CA GLU A 605 2.93 -18.48 1.95
C GLU A 605 4.10 -19.39 2.32
N ASP A 606 4.92 -19.78 1.34
CA ASP A 606 6.15 -20.56 1.56
C ASP A 606 7.32 -19.72 2.12
N LYS A 607 7.07 -18.44 2.45
CA LYS A 607 8.03 -17.52 3.09
C LYS A 607 7.51 -16.89 4.38
N ILE A 608 6.50 -17.50 5.02
CA ILE A 608 6.07 -17.13 6.36
C ILE A 608 7.25 -17.28 7.32
N ILE A 609 7.51 -16.25 8.12
CA ILE A 609 8.51 -16.29 9.19
C ILE A 609 7.74 -16.49 10.51
N PRO A 610 7.81 -17.68 11.15
CA PRO A 610 7.13 -17.93 12.41
C PRO A 610 7.87 -17.23 13.55
N ILE A 611 7.17 -16.37 14.29
CA ILE A 611 7.75 -15.58 15.40
C ILE A 611 7.02 -15.93 16.71
N GLU A 612 7.74 -16.47 17.69
CA GLU A 612 7.21 -16.62 19.05
C GLU A 612 6.96 -15.23 19.68
N GLN A 613 5.71 -14.97 20.08
CA GLN A 613 5.33 -13.68 20.66
C GLN A 613 6.10 -13.34 21.95
N SER A 614 6.45 -14.34 22.77
CA SER A 614 7.30 -14.17 23.96
C SER A 614 8.67 -13.56 23.66
N LYS A 615 9.27 -13.85 22.50
CA LYS A 615 10.58 -13.31 22.10
C LYS A 615 10.52 -11.81 21.79
N LEU A 616 9.36 -11.30 21.35
CA LEU A 616 9.09 -9.87 21.21
C LEU A 616 8.97 -9.18 22.58
N ILE A 617 8.21 -9.77 23.52
CA ILE A 617 8.02 -9.24 24.88
C ILE A 617 9.36 -9.13 25.63
N LYS A 618 10.18 -10.20 25.56
CA LYS A 618 11.52 -10.24 26.17
C LYS A 618 12.57 -9.40 25.44
N LYS A 619 12.22 -8.80 24.29
CA LYS A 619 13.13 -8.04 23.40
C LYS A 619 14.32 -8.88 22.92
N GLU A 620 14.14 -10.20 22.82
CA GLU A 620 15.14 -11.11 22.26
C GLU A 620 15.31 -10.89 20.75
N LEU A 621 14.19 -10.56 20.08
CA LEU A 621 14.10 -10.14 18.68
C LEU A 621 13.13 -8.94 18.55
N ARG A 622 13.12 -8.29 17.38
CA ARG A 622 12.13 -7.26 17.00
C ARG A 622 11.55 -7.59 15.63
N LEU A 623 10.29 -7.26 15.37
CA LEU A 623 9.67 -7.40 14.03
C LEU A 623 10.52 -6.73 12.91
N ARG A 624 11.26 -5.66 13.25
CA ARG A 624 12.18 -4.97 12.31
C ARG A 624 13.30 -5.87 11.78
N ASN A 625 13.74 -6.89 12.52
CA ASN A 625 14.80 -7.79 12.07
C ASN A 625 14.44 -8.49 10.74
N PHE A 626 13.13 -8.72 10.51
CA PHE A 626 12.59 -9.37 9.31
C PHE A 626 12.06 -8.39 8.24
N LEU A 627 12.22 -7.07 8.44
CA LEU A 627 11.80 -6.05 7.49
C LEU A 627 12.61 -6.07 6.18
N VAL A 628 13.82 -6.63 6.22
CA VAL A 628 14.72 -6.76 5.05
C VAL A 628 15.24 -8.20 4.92
N GLY A 629 15.77 -8.76 6.02
CA GLY A 629 16.30 -10.12 6.03
C GLY A 629 15.29 -11.19 6.49
N ASN A 630 15.76 -12.44 6.58
CA ASN A 630 15.04 -13.63 7.05
C ASN A 630 15.66 -14.24 8.32
N GLU A 631 15.31 -15.49 8.64
CA GLU A 631 15.82 -16.21 9.82
C GLU A 631 17.36 -16.30 9.84
N TYR A 632 17.99 -16.70 8.74
CA TYR A 632 19.45 -16.83 8.62
C TYR A 632 20.18 -15.49 8.71
N ASP A 633 19.57 -14.41 8.20
CA ASP A 633 20.12 -13.06 8.38
C ASP A 633 20.07 -12.65 9.87
N PHE A 634 19.02 -13.06 10.60
CA PHE A 634 18.89 -12.84 12.03
C PHE A 634 19.83 -13.73 12.89
N GLU A 635 20.21 -14.91 12.42
CA GLU A 635 21.25 -15.74 13.06
C GLU A 635 22.59 -15.00 13.13
N ILE A 636 23.02 -14.37 12.02
CA ILE A 636 24.22 -13.49 11.98
C ILE A 636 24.08 -12.30 12.94
N TYR A 637 22.88 -11.71 13.03
CA TYR A 637 22.64 -10.64 14.01
C TYR A 637 22.80 -11.15 15.45
N ASN A 638 22.35 -12.38 15.73
CA ASN A 638 22.38 -12.98 17.05
C ASN A 638 23.78 -13.47 17.45
N SER A 639 24.60 -13.97 16.51
CA SER A 639 26.00 -14.35 16.78
C SER A 639 26.84 -13.16 17.25
N PHE A 640 26.57 -11.97 16.71
CA PHE A 640 27.21 -10.71 17.10
C PHE A 640 26.56 -9.97 18.27
N LYS A 641 25.42 -10.44 18.80
CA LYS A 641 24.64 -9.72 19.83
C LYS A 641 25.39 -9.48 21.13
N TYR A 642 26.36 -10.34 21.44
CA TYR A 642 27.18 -10.30 22.65
C TYR A 642 28.61 -9.79 22.39
N ASN A 643 28.88 -9.27 21.19
CA ASN A 643 30.17 -8.69 20.85
C ASN A 643 30.36 -7.33 21.52
N PRO A 644 31.61 -6.90 21.78
CA PRO A 644 31.88 -5.55 22.27
C PRO A 644 31.42 -4.52 21.23
N SER A 645 30.74 -3.47 21.69
CA SER A 645 30.30 -2.37 20.84
C SER A 645 31.45 -1.41 20.53
N LEU A 646 31.43 -0.82 19.33
CA LEU A 646 32.41 0.19 18.90
C LEU A 646 32.51 1.38 19.88
N SER A 647 31.44 1.69 20.62
CA SER A 647 31.45 2.66 21.73
C SER A 647 32.57 2.43 22.75
N ASN A 648 32.92 1.17 23.04
CA ASN A 648 33.94 0.82 24.06
C ASN A 648 35.35 1.26 23.66
N TYR A 649 35.56 1.55 22.37
CA TYR A 649 36.85 1.96 21.81
C TYR A 649 36.88 3.45 21.45
N ILE A 650 35.77 4.17 21.59
CA ILE A 650 35.66 5.60 21.28
C ILE A 650 35.97 6.43 22.52
N LEU A 651 36.76 7.49 22.32
CA LEU A 651 37.18 8.43 23.36
C LEU A 651 35.96 9.03 24.08
N LEU A 652 36.01 9.12 25.41
CA LEU A 652 34.99 9.76 26.23
C LEU A 652 35.45 11.16 26.66
N CYS A 653 34.62 12.17 26.38
CA CYS A 653 34.83 13.56 26.84
C CYS A 653 33.55 14.04 27.55
N ASN A 654 33.66 14.44 28.82
CA ASN A 654 32.53 14.89 29.64
C ASN A 654 31.33 13.90 29.59
N GLU A 655 31.61 12.63 29.90
CA GLU A 655 30.65 11.50 29.91
C GLU A 655 29.96 11.22 28.55
N LYS A 656 30.49 11.76 27.45
CA LYS A 656 29.93 11.58 26.10
C LYS A 656 31.00 11.05 25.15
N TYR A 657 30.61 10.08 24.33
CA TYR A 657 31.47 9.54 23.27
C TYR A 657 31.83 10.66 22.27
N PHE A 658 33.10 10.71 21.88
CA PHE A 658 33.64 11.64 20.89
C PHE A 658 33.18 11.19 19.49
N ILE A 659 31.92 11.49 19.17
CA ILE A 659 31.30 11.25 17.87
C ILE A 659 30.46 12.47 17.47
N HIS A 660 30.90 13.18 16.42
CA HIS A 660 30.40 14.52 16.11
C HIS A 660 30.05 14.68 14.62
N GLU A 661 29.01 15.47 14.36
CA GLU A 661 28.66 15.89 12.99
C GLU A 661 29.49 17.12 12.58
N GLY A 662 29.91 17.18 11.31
CA GLY A 662 30.66 18.29 10.75
C GLY A 662 29.94 19.65 10.73
N LEU A 663 30.57 20.63 10.08
CA LEU A 663 30.05 21.99 10.00
C LEU A 663 28.95 22.17 8.96
N LYS A 664 28.06 23.13 9.23
CA LYS A 664 27.14 23.71 8.26
C LYS A 664 27.56 25.17 8.09
N ILE A 665 28.07 25.55 6.92
CA ILE A 665 28.62 26.90 6.68
C ILE A 665 27.55 27.97 6.96
N VAL A 666 26.40 27.85 6.30
CA VAL A 666 25.40 28.92 6.25
C VAL A 666 23.98 28.39 6.47
N GLY A 667 23.16 29.21 7.11
CA GLY A 667 21.73 29.05 7.32
C GLY A 667 21.13 30.35 7.86
N GLU A 668 19.82 30.34 8.06
CA GLU A 668 19.02 31.50 8.50
C GLU A 668 19.65 32.24 9.69
N LYS A 669 20.02 31.52 10.75
CA LYS A 669 20.47 32.15 12.00
C LYS A 669 21.81 32.86 11.83
N THR A 670 22.72 32.29 11.06
CA THR A 670 23.98 32.95 10.70
C THR A 670 23.75 34.18 9.82
N ILE A 671 22.87 34.11 8.82
CA ILE A 671 22.60 35.27 7.94
C ILE A 671 21.95 36.42 8.70
N CYS A 672 20.91 36.14 9.50
CA CYS A 672 20.28 37.13 10.37
C CYS A 672 21.28 37.82 11.29
N LYS A 673 22.23 37.05 11.85
CA LYS A 673 23.30 37.59 12.72
C LYS A 673 24.34 38.41 11.96
N GLU A 674 24.83 37.91 10.82
CA GLU A 674 25.93 38.53 10.07
C GLU A 674 25.50 39.84 9.41
N TYR A 675 24.32 39.84 8.77
CA TYR A 675 23.79 41.00 8.04
C TYR A 675 22.83 41.85 8.88
N ASN A 676 22.72 41.57 10.19
CA ASN A 676 21.84 42.26 11.15
C ASN A 676 20.39 42.38 10.68
N ILE A 677 19.83 41.27 10.19
CA ILE A 677 18.45 41.14 9.69
C ILE A 677 17.64 40.39 10.75
N ASP A 678 16.54 40.97 11.23
CA ASP A 678 15.65 40.25 12.14
C ASP A 678 14.90 39.11 11.42
N LYS A 679 14.22 38.26 12.21
CA LYS A 679 13.59 37.04 11.68
C LYS A 679 12.39 37.36 10.78
N ASP A 680 11.60 38.39 11.11
CA ASP A 680 10.36 38.71 10.40
C ASP A 680 10.70 39.39 9.07
N ALA A 681 11.71 40.27 9.07
CA ALA A 681 12.34 40.81 7.87
C ALA A 681 12.88 39.69 6.97
N TRP A 682 13.59 38.70 7.52
CA TRP A 682 14.08 37.54 6.75
C TRP A 682 12.97 36.69 6.13
N GLU A 683 11.88 36.45 6.86
CA GLU A 683 10.71 35.71 6.37
C GLU A 683 9.94 36.49 5.29
N SER A 684 9.99 37.83 5.31
CA SER A 684 9.41 38.69 4.28
C SER A 684 10.19 38.71 2.94
N LEU A 685 11.47 38.31 2.94
CA LEU A 685 12.31 38.33 1.74
C LEU A 685 11.86 37.30 0.70
N LYS A 686 11.89 37.69 -0.59
CA LYS A 686 11.70 36.73 -1.69
C LYS A 686 12.82 35.68 -1.66
N ARG A 687 12.49 34.46 -2.08
CA ARG A 687 13.42 33.31 -2.06
C ARG A 687 14.76 33.59 -2.77
N GLU A 688 14.73 34.37 -3.85
CA GLU A 688 15.92 34.81 -4.58
C GLU A 688 16.84 35.72 -3.75
N GLN A 689 16.27 36.62 -2.95
CA GLN A 689 17.03 37.50 -2.05
C GLN A 689 17.68 36.69 -0.93
N GLN A 690 16.93 35.76 -0.32
CA GLN A 690 17.47 34.81 0.67
C GLN A 690 18.61 33.96 0.08
N LEU A 691 18.50 33.54 -1.18
CA LEU A 691 19.56 32.80 -1.87
C LEU A 691 20.83 33.65 -2.06
N ARG A 692 20.70 34.92 -2.46
CA ARG A 692 21.85 35.84 -2.59
C ARG A 692 22.59 36.02 -1.26
N TYR A 693 21.89 36.20 -0.14
CA TYR A 693 22.55 36.25 1.18
C TYR A 693 23.31 34.94 1.49
N PHE A 694 22.73 33.78 1.15
CA PHE A 694 23.42 32.49 1.29
C PHE A 694 24.60 32.30 0.34
N GLU A 695 24.63 32.99 -0.80
CA GLU A 695 25.73 32.97 -1.78
C GLU A 695 26.86 33.91 -1.33
N ASN A 696 26.56 35.18 -1.03
CA ASN A 696 27.52 36.17 -0.53
C ASN A 696 28.33 35.63 0.67
N PHE A 697 27.63 35.12 1.70
CA PHE A 697 28.29 34.55 2.89
C PHE A 697 29.21 33.36 2.54
N ARG A 698 28.89 32.57 1.50
CA ARG A 698 29.76 31.48 1.04
C ARG A 698 30.96 31.99 0.27
N GLU A 699 30.83 33.06 -0.50
CA GLU A 699 31.94 33.67 -1.23
C GLU A 699 32.94 34.34 -0.27
N GLU A 700 32.44 35.02 0.76
CA GLU A 700 33.26 35.65 1.81
C GLU A 700 34.04 34.63 2.67
N ASN A 701 33.49 33.42 2.86
CA ASN A 701 33.99 32.40 3.79
C ASN A 701 34.57 31.14 3.12
N THR A 702 34.52 31.02 1.79
CA THR A 702 35.07 29.85 1.06
C THR A 702 35.76 30.24 -0.24
N SER A 703 36.82 29.53 -0.59
CA SER A 703 37.53 29.69 -1.88
C SER A 703 37.55 28.38 -2.68
N SER A 704 37.59 28.49 -4.01
CA SER A 704 37.82 27.35 -4.91
C SER A 704 39.30 26.98 -5.08
N GLN A 705 40.20 27.88 -4.68
CA GLN A 705 41.65 27.73 -4.75
C GLN A 705 42.28 27.86 -3.35
N LYS A 706 43.32 27.08 -3.07
CA LYS A 706 44.05 27.13 -1.81
C LYS A 706 44.92 28.40 -1.76
N SER A 707 44.83 29.16 -0.67
CA SER A 707 45.65 30.35 -0.43
C SER A 707 46.14 30.38 1.03
N THR A 708 46.87 31.43 1.41
CA THR A 708 47.25 31.69 2.81
C THR A 708 46.04 31.94 3.71
N GLU A 709 45.03 32.65 3.21
CA GLU A 709 43.76 32.89 3.91
C GLU A 709 42.88 31.64 3.92
N PHE A 710 42.76 30.96 2.77
CA PHE A 710 41.95 29.75 2.60
C PHE A 710 42.85 28.51 2.54
N GLY A 711 43.47 28.19 3.68
CA GLY A 711 44.45 27.11 3.79
C GLY A 711 43.89 25.71 3.99
N TYR A 712 42.64 25.59 4.46
CA TYR A 712 42.10 24.31 4.97
C TYR A 712 41.03 23.70 4.07
N GLU A 713 41.21 22.43 3.70
CA GLU A 713 40.26 21.66 2.90
C GLU A 713 38.90 21.46 3.59
N LEU A 714 37.81 21.58 2.83
CA LEU A 714 36.45 21.16 3.24
C LEU A 714 35.99 19.93 2.46
N LEU A 715 35.92 18.79 3.14
CA LEU A 715 35.30 17.57 2.60
C LEU A 715 33.78 17.68 2.57
N LYS A 716 33.18 17.24 1.46
CA LYS A 716 31.75 16.91 1.35
C LYS A 716 31.59 15.39 1.18
N PRO A 717 30.40 14.80 1.41
CA PRO A 717 30.21 13.35 1.23
C PRO A 717 30.69 12.80 -0.13
N ARG A 718 30.52 13.57 -1.21
CA ARG A 718 31.02 13.23 -2.56
C ARG A 718 32.56 13.15 -2.69
N ASN A 719 33.30 13.65 -1.72
CA ASN A 719 34.76 13.62 -1.70
C ASN A 719 35.30 12.37 -1.00
N VAL A 720 34.44 11.62 -0.29
CA VAL A 720 34.84 10.48 0.55
C VAL A 720 34.46 9.17 -0.12
N SER A 721 35.47 8.37 -0.41
CA SER A 721 35.40 6.99 -0.91
C SER A 721 36.03 6.04 0.09
N ASN A 722 36.02 4.73 -0.17
CA ASN A 722 36.63 3.77 0.75
C ASN A 722 38.13 4.08 0.93
N PHE A 723 38.56 4.25 2.19
CA PHE A 723 39.93 4.55 2.64
C PHE A 723 40.57 5.87 2.19
N ILE A 724 40.12 6.46 1.08
CA ILE A 724 40.69 7.68 0.48
C ILE A 724 39.64 8.77 0.26
N TYR A 725 40.10 10.02 0.26
CA TYR A 725 39.33 11.18 -0.19
C TYR A 725 39.97 11.84 -1.41
N SER A 726 39.17 12.50 -2.25
CA SER A 726 39.65 13.14 -3.48
C SER A 726 38.79 14.31 -3.93
N ASN A 727 39.22 15.04 -4.97
CA ASN A 727 38.45 16.08 -5.66
C ASN A 727 37.96 17.23 -4.75
N VAL A 728 38.73 17.59 -3.73
CA VAL A 728 38.43 18.75 -2.88
C VAL A 728 38.64 20.03 -3.71
N ARG A 729 37.63 20.90 -3.72
CA ARG A 729 37.59 22.17 -4.47
C ARG A 729 37.04 23.32 -3.64
N ILE A 730 37.07 23.19 -2.32
CA ILE A 730 36.54 24.17 -1.38
C ILE A 730 37.52 24.25 -0.23
N PHE A 731 38.03 25.45 0.00
CA PHE A 731 38.97 25.78 1.06
C PHE A 731 38.35 26.83 1.99
N LEU A 732 38.64 26.72 3.28
CA LEU A 732 38.10 27.55 4.36
C LEU A 732 39.22 28.31 5.07
N LYS A 733 38.81 29.40 5.73
CA LYS A 733 39.64 30.14 6.69
C LYS A 733 39.93 29.31 7.95
N GLU A 734 40.86 29.79 8.77
CA GLU A 734 41.23 29.15 10.04
C GLU A 734 40.08 29.07 11.06
N SER A 735 39.26 30.11 11.13
CA SER A 735 38.10 30.15 12.02
C SER A 735 36.83 29.74 11.28
N VAL A 736 36.01 28.93 11.95
CA VAL A 736 34.69 28.47 11.47
C VAL A 736 33.58 28.72 12.51
N LEU A 737 33.84 29.58 13.51
CA LEU A 737 32.93 29.84 14.63
C LEU A 737 31.73 30.72 14.26
N ASN A 738 31.82 31.50 13.17
CA ASN A 738 30.72 32.29 12.61
C ASN A 738 29.70 31.44 11.81
N PHE A 739 30.03 30.19 11.51
CA PHE A 739 29.18 29.31 10.70
C PHE A 739 27.94 28.83 11.47
N GLU A 740 26.86 28.56 10.72
CA GLU A 740 25.54 28.14 11.22
C GLU A 740 25.60 26.88 12.09
N ARG A 741 26.58 26.00 11.84
CA ARG A 741 27.03 24.97 12.80
C ARG A 741 28.55 24.96 12.87
N GLY A 742 29.14 26.07 13.29
CA GLY A 742 30.51 26.08 13.80
C GLY A 742 30.66 25.03 14.91
N ARG A 743 31.77 24.30 14.89
CA ARG A 743 32.10 23.26 15.90
C ARG A 743 33.43 23.61 16.56
N ASN A 744 33.65 23.07 17.76
CA ASN A 744 34.96 23.13 18.42
C ASN A 744 36.07 22.65 17.46
N PRO A 745 37.15 23.43 17.24
CA PRO A 745 38.28 23.06 16.39
C PRO A 745 38.87 21.66 16.64
N GLU A 746 38.78 21.15 17.87
CA GLU A 746 39.27 19.81 18.27
C GLU A 746 38.70 18.64 17.46
N ILE A 747 37.51 18.78 16.87
CA ILE A 747 36.92 17.70 16.05
C ILE A 747 37.62 17.55 14.68
N TYR A 748 38.37 18.57 14.26
CA TYR A 748 39.04 18.62 12.95
C TYR A 748 40.53 18.27 13.03
N THR A 749 41.14 18.29 14.23
CA THR A 749 42.58 18.08 14.44
C THR A 749 42.92 16.68 14.96
N GLY A 750 44.19 16.28 14.82
CA GLY A 750 44.70 15.00 15.32
C GLY A 750 44.17 13.77 14.56
N HIS A 751 44.50 12.60 15.11
CA HIS A 751 44.04 11.31 14.62
C HIS A 751 42.51 11.22 14.76
N LYS A 752 41.82 10.82 13.69
CA LYS A 752 40.37 10.72 13.62
C LYS A 752 39.93 9.82 12.45
N ILE A 753 38.79 9.17 12.59
CA ILE A 753 38.10 8.51 11.47
C ILE A 753 36.93 9.41 11.06
N ILE A 754 36.87 9.78 9.79
CA ILE A 754 35.76 10.54 9.18
C ILE A 754 34.96 9.58 8.29
N PHE A 755 33.64 9.61 8.37
CA PHE A 755 32.75 8.73 7.61
C PHE A 755 31.48 9.45 7.15
N ASN A 756 30.87 8.99 6.06
CA ASN A 756 29.59 9.49 5.58
C ASN A 756 28.42 8.86 6.35
N ARG A 757 27.43 9.68 6.72
CA ARG A 757 26.16 9.16 7.26
C ARG A 757 25.09 8.90 6.19
N THR A 758 25.29 9.44 4.98
CA THR A 758 24.35 9.42 3.85
C THR A 758 24.88 8.55 2.71
N GLY A 759 24.00 7.75 2.10
CA GLY A 759 24.36 6.87 0.98
C GLY A 759 24.04 5.40 1.25
N LYS A 760 24.28 4.52 0.26
CA LYS A 760 24.03 3.06 0.37
C LYS A 760 25.11 2.32 1.17
N SER A 761 26.34 2.83 1.17
CA SER A 761 27.47 2.32 1.96
C SER A 761 27.94 3.34 3.01
N ILE A 762 28.63 2.86 4.04
CA ILE A 762 29.65 3.61 4.74
C ILE A 762 30.94 3.54 3.94
N ASN A 763 31.53 4.72 3.76
CA ASN A 763 32.86 4.99 3.27
C ASN A 763 33.54 5.76 4.41
N SER A 764 34.63 5.22 4.97
CA SER A 764 35.41 5.88 6.02
C SER A 764 36.85 6.11 5.61
N ILE A 765 37.45 7.16 6.17
CA ILE A 765 38.83 7.57 5.97
C ILE A 765 39.50 7.81 7.32
N TYR A 766 40.75 7.40 7.46
CA TYR A 766 41.60 7.72 8.59
C TYR A 766 42.47 8.93 8.24
N VAL A 767 42.40 10.00 9.04
CA VAL A 767 43.11 11.27 8.77
C VAL A 767 43.82 11.77 10.03
N LYS A 768 45.08 12.21 9.88
CA LYS A 768 45.90 12.77 10.97
C LYS A 768 45.96 14.31 10.96
N GLN A 769 45.94 14.92 9.76
CA GLN A 769 46.04 16.38 9.57
C GLN A 769 44.73 17.14 9.87
N LYS A 770 44.81 18.46 10.08
CA LYS A 770 43.64 19.34 10.25
C LYS A 770 42.86 19.42 8.93
N ILE A 771 41.58 19.00 8.95
CA ILE A 771 40.70 19.04 7.78
C ILE A 771 39.26 19.32 8.22
N TYR A 772 38.56 20.19 7.50
CA TYR A 772 37.14 20.46 7.75
C TYR A 772 36.26 19.49 6.95
N PHE A 773 35.06 19.23 7.45
CA PHE A 773 34.10 18.35 6.79
C PHE A 773 32.66 18.84 7.02
N ASP A 774 31.84 18.67 5.99
CA ASP A 774 30.43 19.06 5.95
C ASP A 774 29.56 18.26 6.93
N PHE A 775 28.41 18.83 7.28
CA PHE A 775 27.42 18.29 8.21
C PHE A 775 26.94 16.84 7.95
N ASP A 776 26.90 16.37 6.70
CA ASP A 776 26.57 14.97 6.38
C ASP A 776 27.79 14.01 6.45
N LEU A 777 28.98 14.51 6.81
CA LEU A 777 30.13 13.75 7.28
C LEU A 777 30.25 13.83 8.82
N HIS A 778 30.56 12.70 9.42
CA HIS A 778 30.73 12.52 10.86
C HIS A 778 32.17 12.13 11.18
N VAL A 779 32.59 12.39 12.42
CA VAL A 779 33.92 12.06 12.92
C VAL A 779 33.84 11.29 14.23
N MET A 780 34.80 10.40 14.45
CA MET A 780 35.06 9.82 15.76
C MET A 780 36.57 9.74 16.08
N LYS A 781 36.90 9.70 17.37
CA LYS A 781 38.26 9.45 17.88
C LYS A 781 38.25 8.22 18.76
N LEU A 782 39.27 7.39 18.62
CA LEU A 782 39.47 6.18 19.41
C LEU A 782 40.32 6.47 20.65
N VAL A 783 40.19 5.62 21.67
CA VAL A 783 41.02 5.63 22.88
C VAL A 783 42.45 5.16 22.57
N ASP A 784 42.57 4.12 21.74
CA ASP A 784 43.85 3.52 21.33
C ASP A 784 44.24 3.97 19.91
N GLU A 785 45.43 4.54 19.77
CA GLU A 785 45.96 5.02 18.48
C GLU A 785 46.35 3.88 17.51
N THR A 786 46.57 2.66 18.01
CA THR A 786 46.93 1.50 17.18
C THR A 786 45.74 0.96 16.38
N LEU A 787 44.51 1.14 16.90
CA LEU A 787 43.29 0.55 16.33
C LEU A 787 42.67 1.35 15.18
N TYR A 788 43.19 2.55 14.86
CA TYR A 788 42.61 3.40 13.81
C TYR A 788 42.58 2.73 12.43
N ASP A 789 43.63 2.00 12.07
CA ASP A 789 43.69 1.28 10.79
C ASP A 789 42.69 0.12 10.75
N LEU A 790 42.59 -0.66 11.84
CA LEU A 790 41.64 -1.77 11.98
C LEU A 790 40.19 -1.29 11.92
N VAL A 791 39.81 -0.30 12.72
CA VAL A 791 38.43 0.20 12.78
C VAL A 791 38.04 0.87 11.45
N ASN A 792 38.97 1.57 10.79
CA ASN A 792 38.72 2.12 9.46
C ASN A 792 38.56 1.02 8.39
N ALA A 793 39.24 -0.12 8.52
CA ALA A 793 39.02 -1.29 7.66
C ALA A 793 37.64 -1.92 7.90
N ILE A 794 37.28 -2.16 9.16
CA ILE A 794 36.00 -2.74 9.57
C ILE A 794 34.82 -1.89 9.05
N LEU A 795 34.86 -0.56 9.21
CA LEU A 795 33.81 0.34 8.71
C LEU A 795 33.65 0.36 7.18
N ASN A 796 34.72 0.07 6.42
CA ASN A 796 34.67 -0.04 4.96
C ASN A 796 34.26 -1.44 4.45
N SER A 797 34.14 -2.44 5.33
CA SER A 797 33.87 -3.84 4.95
C SER A 797 32.46 -4.08 4.41
N LYS A 798 32.30 -5.13 3.61
CA LYS A 798 31.01 -5.67 3.19
C LYS A 798 30.18 -6.12 4.40
N LEU A 799 30.80 -6.80 5.38
CA LEU A 799 30.14 -7.25 6.61
C LEU A 799 29.41 -6.13 7.36
N ILE A 800 30.12 -5.05 7.71
CA ILE A 800 29.50 -3.92 8.43
C ILE A 800 28.45 -3.22 7.56
N ASN A 801 28.70 -3.07 6.26
CA ASN A 801 27.72 -2.50 5.35
C ASN A 801 26.44 -3.35 5.25
N TYR A 802 26.56 -4.68 5.23
CA TYR A 802 25.46 -5.64 5.26
C TYR A 802 24.65 -5.51 6.57
N TYR A 803 25.33 -5.62 7.72
CA TYR A 803 24.72 -5.50 9.05
C TYR A 803 23.96 -4.17 9.24
N ILE A 804 24.58 -3.06 8.82
CA ILE A 804 23.98 -1.72 8.87
C ILE A 804 22.73 -1.63 8.00
N ASN A 805 22.79 -2.17 6.78
CA ASN A 805 21.69 -2.08 5.82
C ASN A 805 20.45 -2.86 6.29
N LEU A 806 20.64 -4.04 6.89
CA LEU A 806 19.55 -4.87 7.40
C LEU A 806 18.97 -4.32 8.71
N PHE A 807 19.82 -4.08 9.72
CA PHE A 807 19.34 -3.91 11.10
C PHE A 807 19.27 -2.45 11.55
N LEU A 808 20.22 -1.60 11.11
CA LEU A 808 20.43 -0.28 11.73
C LEU A 808 19.85 0.89 10.93
N ARG A 809 19.84 0.85 9.60
CA ARG A 809 19.33 1.97 8.77
C ARG A 809 17.85 2.24 9.02
N LYS A 810 17.52 3.50 9.36
CA LYS A 810 16.15 3.94 9.68
C LYS A 810 15.19 3.95 8.47
N ARG A 811 15.72 3.77 7.26
CA ARG A 811 14.99 3.55 6.00
C ARG A 811 15.81 2.59 5.14
N TYR A 812 15.16 1.64 4.48
CA TYR A 812 15.79 0.71 3.52
C TYR A 812 15.75 1.27 2.07
N ILE A 813 14.68 1.99 1.71
CA ILE A 813 14.45 2.51 0.35
C ILE A 813 14.38 4.04 0.34
N GLY A 814 15.06 4.69 -0.61
CA GLY A 814 14.95 6.13 -0.90
C GLY A 814 16.29 6.85 -1.05
N SER A 815 16.26 8.07 -1.60
CA SER A 815 17.45 8.85 -1.97
C SER A 815 18.27 9.42 -0.80
N TYR A 816 17.80 9.23 0.44
CA TYR A 816 18.39 9.82 1.66
C TYR A 816 18.46 8.79 2.80
N LEU A 817 19.03 7.61 2.52
CA LEU A 817 19.35 6.63 3.57
C LEU A 817 20.34 7.27 4.56
N LYS A 818 19.94 7.45 5.82
CA LYS A 818 20.77 8.03 6.89
C LYS A 818 21.02 7.03 8.02
N ILE A 819 22.23 7.07 8.56
CA ILE A 819 22.64 6.38 9.79
C ILE A 819 22.79 7.44 10.90
N GLY A 820 22.44 7.10 12.13
CA GLY A 820 22.64 7.97 13.30
C GLY A 820 23.86 7.54 14.12
N ASN A 821 24.38 8.44 14.96
CA ASN A 821 25.53 8.16 15.81
C ASN A 821 25.25 6.97 16.76
N ASP A 822 24.02 6.87 17.23
CA ASP A 822 23.46 5.74 17.98
C ASP A 822 23.68 4.39 17.29
N ALA A 823 23.53 4.33 15.97
CA ALA A 823 23.74 3.11 15.20
C ALA A 823 25.23 2.79 15.02
N ILE A 824 26.10 3.80 14.88
CA ILE A 824 27.55 3.60 14.74
C ILE A 824 28.17 3.14 16.06
N LEU A 825 27.81 3.78 17.18
CA LEU A 825 28.28 3.42 18.52
C LEU A 825 27.95 1.97 18.88
N ASN A 826 26.79 1.47 18.44
CA ASN A 826 26.31 0.12 18.70
C ASN A 826 26.72 -0.91 17.61
N LEU A 827 27.73 -0.61 16.78
CA LEU A 827 28.27 -1.61 15.85
C LEU A 827 29.05 -2.69 16.62
N PRO A 828 28.82 -3.99 16.34
CA PRO A 828 29.59 -5.07 16.95
C PRO A 828 30.98 -5.14 16.32
N LEU A 829 32.01 -5.15 17.17
CA LEU A 829 33.39 -5.48 16.81
C LEU A 829 33.68 -6.96 17.08
N PRO A 830 34.80 -7.55 16.61
CA PRO A 830 35.18 -8.90 16.99
C PRO A 830 35.27 -9.05 18.52
N LYS A 831 34.94 -10.24 19.07
CA LYS A 831 35.13 -10.52 20.50
C LYS A 831 36.62 -10.58 20.84
N ASP A 832 37.35 -11.33 20.03
CA ASP A 832 38.78 -11.55 20.16
C ASP A 832 39.50 -10.91 18.97
N LEU A 833 40.59 -10.22 19.27
CA LEU A 833 41.41 -9.51 18.28
C LEU A 833 42.68 -10.33 18.01
N ASP A 834 42.58 -11.34 17.14
CA ASP A 834 43.76 -12.09 16.70
C ASP A 834 44.81 -11.13 16.12
N GLN A 835 45.98 -11.07 16.77
CA GLN A 835 46.97 -10.04 16.45
C GLN A 835 47.56 -10.22 15.05
N HIS A 836 47.60 -11.44 14.51
CA HIS A 836 48.09 -11.70 13.16
C HIS A 836 47.11 -11.16 12.11
N LEU A 837 45.81 -11.49 12.22
CA LEU A 837 44.75 -10.95 11.37
C LEU A 837 44.65 -9.42 11.50
N VAL A 838 44.69 -8.88 12.72
CA VAL A 838 44.67 -7.42 12.98
C VAL A 838 45.84 -6.72 12.29
N ASN A 839 47.05 -7.30 12.32
CA ASN A 839 48.21 -6.75 11.63
C ASN A 839 48.01 -6.74 10.12
N GLN A 840 47.57 -7.86 9.53
CA GLN A 840 47.32 -7.98 8.08
C GLN A 840 46.23 -7.02 7.57
N ILE A 841 45.10 -6.92 8.30
CA ILE A 841 44.00 -6.01 7.98
C ILE A 841 44.45 -4.55 8.08
N SER A 842 45.22 -4.22 9.14
CA SER A 842 45.75 -2.87 9.34
C SER A 842 46.76 -2.49 8.26
N ASP A 843 47.61 -3.42 7.80
CA ASP A 843 48.52 -3.18 6.67
C ASP A 843 47.77 -2.93 5.36
N LEU A 844 46.71 -3.69 5.08
CA LEU A 844 45.85 -3.39 3.92
C LEU A 844 45.19 -2.01 4.05
N SER A 845 44.64 -1.65 5.21
CA SER A 845 44.09 -0.30 5.47
C SER A 845 45.12 0.80 5.16
N ARG A 846 46.34 0.67 5.68
CA ARG A 846 47.43 1.63 5.43
C ARG A 846 47.75 1.74 3.94
N LYS A 847 47.84 0.62 3.22
CA LYS A 847 48.11 0.61 1.77
C LYS A 847 46.98 1.24 0.96
N PHE A 848 45.72 1.01 1.33
CA PHE A 848 44.59 1.71 0.73
C PHE A 848 44.61 3.21 1.00
N THR A 849 44.80 3.64 2.25
CA THR A 849 44.80 5.08 2.62
C THR A 849 45.96 5.85 1.99
N LYS A 850 47.11 5.21 1.73
CA LYS A 850 48.21 5.80 0.95
C LYS A 850 48.00 5.77 -0.57
N GLY A 851 47.00 5.04 -1.07
CA GLY A 851 46.78 4.81 -2.50
C GLY A 851 47.76 3.82 -3.15
N GLU A 852 48.46 3.00 -2.36
CA GLU A 852 49.35 1.93 -2.87
C GLU A 852 48.52 0.81 -3.54
N TYR A 853 47.32 0.53 -3.04
CA TYR A 853 46.34 -0.37 -3.66
C TYR A 853 45.01 0.36 -3.92
N LYS A 854 44.30 0.03 -5.00
CA LYS A 854 42.90 0.46 -5.18
C LYS A 854 41.96 -0.49 -4.43
N TYR A 855 40.93 0.06 -3.79
CA TYR A 855 39.93 -0.74 -3.08
C TYR A 855 39.30 -1.81 -3.99
N SER A 856 38.97 -1.49 -5.24
CA SER A 856 38.40 -2.43 -6.22
C SER A 856 39.30 -3.59 -6.64
N GLU A 857 40.60 -3.55 -6.33
CA GLU A 857 41.59 -4.58 -6.69
C GLU A 857 41.90 -5.53 -5.54
N LYS A 858 41.58 -5.12 -4.30
CA LYS A 858 41.94 -5.82 -3.05
C LYS A 858 40.82 -5.85 -2.00
N SER A 859 39.60 -5.49 -2.38
CA SER A 859 38.43 -5.56 -1.49
C SER A 859 38.15 -6.98 -1.02
N ASP A 860 38.35 -7.98 -1.87
CA ASP A 860 37.98 -9.36 -1.55
C ASP A 860 38.98 -9.98 -0.58
N ASP A 861 40.29 -9.77 -0.78
CA ASP A 861 41.35 -10.08 0.21
C ASP A 861 41.03 -9.47 1.59
N LEU A 862 40.66 -8.17 1.63
CA LEU A 862 40.31 -7.48 2.87
C LEU A 862 39.08 -8.12 3.54
N ASN A 863 38.02 -8.36 2.78
CA ASN A 863 36.78 -8.88 3.32
C ASN A 863 36.97 -10.33 3.82
N GLN A 864 37.80 -11.14 3.18
CA GLN A 864 38.12 -12.49 3.67
C GLN A 864 38.78 -12.44 5.06
N LEU A 865 39.83 -11.61 5.23
CA LEU A 865 40.48 -11.45 6.53
C LEU A 865 39.53 -10.92 7.61
N ILE A 866 38.60 -10.02 7.25
CA ILE A 866 37.57 -9.54 8.18
C ILE A 866 36.56 -10.65 8.50
N TYR A 867 36.17 -11.48 7.54
CA TYR A 867 35.28 -12.61 7.79
C TYR A 867 35.93 -13.68 8.68
N GLU A 868 37.24 -13.89 8.58
CA GLU A 868 38.01 -14.73 9.50
C GLU A 868 38.08 -14.12 10.91
N LEU A 869 38.34 -12.80 11.01
CA LEU A 869 38.39 -12.10 12.30
C LEU A 869 37.02 -12.08 13.03
N TYR A 870 35.91 -12.18 12.29
CA TYR A 870 34.56 -12.35 12.84
C TYR A 870 34.11 -13.82 12.93
N GLU A 871 35.02 -14.78 12.69
CA GLU A 871 34.79 -16.24 12.76
C GLU A 871 33.62 -16.76 11.91
N LEU A 872 33.32 -16.09 10.80
CA LEU A 872 32.16 -16.43 9.96
C LEU A 872 32.29 -17.79 9.29
N SER A 873 31.22 -18.57 9.33
CA SER A 873 31.08 -19.80 8.55
C SER A 873 30.98 -19.50 7.04
N TYR A 874 31.22 -20.53 6.21
CA TYR A 874 31.12 -20.41 4.76
C TYR A 874 29.78 -19.83 4.27
N TRP A 875 28.65 -20.26 4.86
CA TRP A 875 27.33 -19.77 4.49
C TRP A 875 27.10 -18.30 4.86
N GLU A 876 27.62 -17.85 5.99
CA GLU A 876 27.53 -16.43 6.39
C GLU A 876 28.38 -15.55 5.47
N LYS A 877 29.59 -15.99 5.09
CA LYS A 877 30.43 -15.33 4.08
C LYS A 877 29.69 -15.21 2.75
N GLN A 878 29.15 -16.32 2.24
CA GLN A 878 28.45 -16.35 0.94
C GLN A 878 27.18 -15.48 0.93
N ARG A 879 26.44 -15.44 2.05
CA ARG A 879 25.25 -14.59 2.25
C ARG A 879 25.58 -13.10 2.19
N ILE A 880 26.68 -12.68 2.80
CA ILE A 880 27.16 -11.29 2.74
C ILE A 880 27.59 -10.94 1.31
N GLU A 881 28.30 -11.81 0.62
CA GLU A 881 28.72 -11.60 -0.77
C GLU A 881 27.52 -11.51 -1.75
N ASP A 882 26.59 -12.46 -1.66
CA ASP A 882 25.40 -12.51 -2.52
C ASP A 882 24.50 -11.27 -2.36
N TYR A 883 24.45 -10.68 -1.16
CA TYR A 883 23.70 -9.45 -0.89
C TYR A 883 24.16 -8.27 -1.79
N PHE A 884 25.47 -8.15 -2.04
CA PHE A 884 26.06 -7.04 -2.81
C PHE A 884 26.05 -7.25 -4.34
N LEU A 885 25.59 -8.40 -4.84
CA LEU A 885 25.44 -8.61 -6.28
C LEU A 885 24.53 -7.52 -6.91
N PRO A 886 24.77 -7.10 -8.16
CA PRO A 886 23.85 -6.24 -8.88
C PRO A 886 22.60 -7.04 -9.30
N GLU A 887 21.42 -6.42 -9.37
CA GLU A 887 20.22 -7.08 -9.91
C GLU A 887 20.24 -7.10 -11.44
N GLU A 888 20.59 -8.25 -12.02
CA GLU A 888 20.72 -8.42 -13.45
C GLU A 888 20.01 -9.70 -13.95
N LYS A 889 19.53 -9.68 -15.20
CA LYS A 889 19.01 -10.89 -15.84
C LYS A 889 20.11 -11.95 -15.93
N ILE A 890 19.76 -13.22 -15.76
CA ILE A 890 20.71 -14.34 -15.88
C ILE A 890 21.36 -14.31 -17.28
N GLY A 891 22.64 -13.93 -17.32
CA GLY A 891 23.41 -13.78 -18.56
C GLY A 891 23.77 -15.11 -19.23
N ARG A 892 24.30 -15.04 -20.46
CA ARG A 892 24.62 -16.22 -21.31
C ARG A 892 25.54 -17.26 -20.65
N LYS A 893 26.41 -16.85 -19.71
CA LYS A 893 27.30 -17.76 -18.96
C LYS A 893 26.60 -18.52 -17.82
N ARG A 894 25.46 -18.01 -17.34
CA ARG A 894 24.57 -18.66 -16.36
C ARG A 894 25.21 -19.03 -15.00
N THR A 895 26.37 -18.44 -14.67
CA THR A 895 27.23 -18.84 -13.55
C THR A 895 26.48 -19.03 -12.23
N ALA A 896 25.76 -17.99 -11.76
CA ALA A 896 25.01 -18.04 -10.50
C ALA A 896 24.01 -19.22 -10.44
N LEU A 897 23.24 -19.41 -11.51
CA LEU A 897 22.27 -20.50 -11.63
C LEU A 897 22.93 -21.89 -11.67
N ASN A 898 24.09 -22.02 -12.32
CA ASN A 898 24.84 -23.27 -12.34
C ASN A 898 25.40 -23.60 -10.95
N SER A 899 25.95 -22.60 -10.26
CA SER A 899 26.35 -22.69 -8.84
C SER A 899 25.17 -23.12 -7.97
N TYR A 900 24.04 -22.42 -8.04
CA TYR A 900 22.81 -22.75 -7.32
C TYR A 900 22.41 -24.23 -7.50
N ILE A 901 22.42 -24.74 -8.75
CA ILE A 901 22.07 -26.14 -9.02
C ILE A 901 23.11 -27.12 -8.43
N ALA A 902 24.39 -26.77 -8.48
CA ALA A 902 25.46 -27.59 -7.90
C ALA A 902 25.35 -27.66 -6.36
N THR A 903 25.21 -26.50 -5.71
CA THR A 903 25.00 -26.37 -4.26
C THR A 903 23.76 -27.12 -3.79
N LEU A 904 22.63 -26.97 -4.49
CA LEU A 904 21.38 -27.65 -4.13
C LEU A 904 21.51 -29.18 -4.21
N LYS A 905 22.20 -29.70 -5.23
CA LYS A 905 22.52 -31.13 -5.32
C LYS A 905 23.44 -31.59 -4.19
N GLU A 906 24.46 -30.80 -3.86
CA GLU A 906 25.41 -31.14 -2.79
C GLU A 906 24.74 -31.18 -1.41
N LEU A 907 23.82 -30.26 -1.11
CA LEU A 907 23.08 -30.26 0.15
C LEU A 907 22.15 -31.48 0.26
N LEU A 908 21.40 -31.78 -0.81
CA LEU A 908 20.39 -32.82 -0.77
C LEU A 908 20.97 -34.25 -0.91
N ARG A 909 22.11 -34.46 -1.59
CA ARG A 909 22.67 -35.81 -1.84
C ARG A 909 22.90 -36.64 -0.58
N PHE A 910 23.12 -36.01 0.57
CA PHE A 910 23.38 -36.68 1.84
C PHE A 910 22.14 -37.38 2.42
N TYR A 911 20.94 -36.97 1.98
CA TYR A 911 19.66 -37.45 2.52
C TYR A 911 18.95 -38.45 1.60
N PHE A 912 19.47 -38.67 0.39
CA PHE A 912 18.85 -39.55 -0.61
C PHE A 912 19.82 -40.64 -1.08
N LYS A 913 19.37 -41.89 -1.04
CA LYS A 913 20.14 -43.06 -1.48
C LYS A 913 20.38 -43.08 -2.99
N ASN A 914 19.46 -42.48 -3.76
CA ASN A 914 19.51 -42.37 -5.21
C ASN A 914 20.01 -40.98 -5.62
N PRO A 915 20.72 -40.84 -6.77
CA PRO A 915 21.16 -39.53 -7.24
C PRO A 915 19.97 -38.65 -7.65
N ILE A 916 19.99 -37.40 -7.17
CA ILE A 916 18.95 -36.41 -7.46
C ILE A 916 19.16 -35.81 -8.84
N SER A 917 18.12 -35.89 -9.69
CA SER A 917 18.14 -35.21 -10.99
C SER A 917 17.63 -33.78 -10.85
N VAL A 918 18.23 -32.85 -11.59
CA VAL A 918 17.77 -31.46 -11.64
C VAL A 918 17.63 -31.04 -13.08
N GLU A 919 16.40 -30.72 -13.47
CA GLU A 919 16.04 -30.17 -14.77
C GLU A 919 15.65 -28.70 -14.63
N GLU A 920 15.70 -27.94 -15.71
CA GLU A 920 15.36 -26.53 -15.68
C GLU A 920 14.77 -26.03 -16.99
N THR A 921 13.90 -25.02 -16.90
CA THR A 921 13.38 -24.31 -18.07
C THR A 921 13.19 -22.82 -17.80
N THR A 922 13.14 -22.04 -18.87
CA THR A 922 12.73 -20.64 -18.80
C THR A 922 11.26 -20.57 -19.21
N THR A 923 10.43 -20.01 -18.35
CA THR A 923 9.01 -19.85 -18.66
C THR A 923 8.74 -18.51 -19.33
N ASP A 924 7.48 -18.21 -19.57
CA ASP A 924 7.13 -16.86 -19.97
C ASP A 924 7.30 -15.92 -18.75
N PHE A 925 7.09 -14.62 -18.94
CA PHE A 925 7.18 -13.60 -17.87
C PHE A 925 8.58 -13.35 -17.24
N ASN A 926 9.68 -13.81 -17.82
CA ASN A 926 11.01 -13.83 -17.17
C ASN A 926 11.05 -14.64 -15.85
N LEU A 927 10.19 -15.64 -15.68
CA LEU A 927 10.34 -16.65 -14.63
C LEU A 927 11.25 -17.79 -15.10
N LYS A 928 11.87 -18.48 -14.14
CA LYS A 928 12.64 -19.71 -14.34
C LYS A 928 12.11 -20.77 -13.38
N VAL A 929 11.99 -21.99 -13.88
CA VAL A 929 11.57 -23.16 -13.11
C VAL A 929 12.71 -24.17 -13.07
N VAL A 930 13.03 -24.65 -11.88
CA VAL A 930 13.99 -25.74 -11.62
C VAL A 930 13.20 -26.91 -11.01
N LYS A 931 13.17 -28.05 -11.69
CA LYS A 931 12.60 -29.31 -11.15
C LYS A 931 13.72 -30.09 -10.48
N VAL A 932 13.54 -30.44 -9.22
CA VAL A 932 14.38 -31.37 -8.45
C VAL A 932 13.63 -32.70 -8.36
N SER A 933 14.12 -33.76 -8.97
CA SER A 933 13.49 -35.11 -8.88
C SER A 933 14.25 -35.97 -7.89
N LEU A 934 13.53 -36.50 -6.91
CA LEU A 934 14.06 -37.24 -5.76
C LEU A 934 14.28 -38.73 -6.05
N ASN A 935 13.79 -39.22 -7.21
CA ASN A 935 13.96 -40.58 -7.71
C ASN A 935 14.14 -40.59 -9.23
N GLU A 936 14.79 -41.63 -9.76
CA GLU A 936 15.10 -41.77 -11.20
C GLU A 936 13.86 -42.03 -12.08
N ASN A 937 12.86 -42.74 -11.56
CA ASN A 937 11.67 -43.16 -12.31
C ASN A 937 10.41 -42.33 -11.98
N SER A 938 10.54 -41.00 -11.97
CA SER A 938 9.38 -40.13 -11.73
C SER A 938 8.44 -40.09 -12.94
N ASN A 939 7.21 -40.59 -12.79
CA ASN A 939 6.14 -40.45 -13.79
C ASN A 939 5.52 -39.03 -13.83
N THR A 940 6.22 -38.04 -13.29
CA THR A 940 5.77 -36.64 -13.17
C THR A 940 6.10 -35.82 -14.42
N PRO A 941 5.35 -34.74 -14.72
CA PRO A 941 5.55 -33.95 -15.92
C PRO A 941 6.99 -33.42 -16.07
N ASN A 942 7.49 -33.36 -17.31
CA ASN A 942 8.75 -32.69 -17.60
C ASN A 942 8.62 -31.16 -17.40
N VAL A 943 9.73 -30.44 -17.16
CA VAL A 943 9.63 -28.99 -16.83
C VAL A 943 8.92 -28.18 -17.92
N GLY A 944 9.00 -28.60 -19.19
CA GLY A 944 8.32 -27.95 -20.31
C GLY A 944 6.78 -28.07 -20.30
N LYS A 945 6.23 -29.20 -19.85
CA LYS A 945 4.79 -29.35 -19.57
C LYS A 945 4.43 -28.70 -18.24
N THR A 946 5.27 -28.86 -17.22
CA THR A 946 5.04 -28.26 -15.90
C THR A 946 5.03 -26.73 -15.96
N LYS A 947 5.79 -26.08 -16.87
CA LYS A 947 5.67 -24.64 -17.18
C LYS A 947 4.22 -24.21 -17.41
N LYS A 948 3.45 -24.98 -18.18
CA LYS A 948 2.05 -24.66 -18.50
C LYS A 948 1.15 -25.01 -17.32
N TYR A 949 1.36 -26.18 -16.72
CA TYR A 949 0.61 -26.63 -15.55
C TYR A 949 0.75 -25.65 -14.37
N ILE A 950 1.97 -25.26 -13.98
CA ILE A 950 2.25 -24.31 -12.89
C ILE A 950 1.56 -22.96 -13.13
N LEU A 951 1.64 -22.43 -14.35
CA LEU A 951 0.96 -21.17 -14.66
C LEU A 951 -0.55 -21.34 -14.60
N ASN A 952 -1.12 -22.38 -15.22
CA ASN A 952 -2.54 -22.66 -15.09
C ASN A 952 -2.94 -22.86 -13.61
N GLU A 953 -2.22 -23.66 -12.83
CA GLU A 953 -2.51 -23.97 -11.43
C GLU A 953 -2.44 -22.76 -10.50
N ILE A 954 -1.40 -21.92 -10.62
CA ILE A 954 -1.26 -20.66 -9.85
C ILE A 954 -2.48 -19.75 -10.01
N PHE A 955 -3.13 -19.77 -11.18
CA PHE A 955 -4.30 -18.94 -11.45
C PHE A 955 -5.64 -19.68 -11.31
N GLU A 956 -5.72 -20.98 -11.63
CA GLU A 956 -6.92 -21.83 -11.52
C GLU A 956 -7.21 -22.24 -10.05
N GLN A 957 -6.20 -22.41 -9.20
CA GLN A 957 -6.38 -22.77 -7.78
C GLN A 957 -6.52 -21.57 -6.84
N ASN A 958 -6.13 -20.36 -7.28
CA ASN A 958 -6.33 -19.10 -6.54
C ASN A 958 -7.40 -18.17 -7.16
N PRO A 959 -8.58 -18.67 -7.60
CA PRO A 959 -9.50 -17.90 -8.44
C PRO A 959 -10.33 -16.88 -7.66
N ASN A 960 -10.06 -16.61 -6.37
CA ASN A 960 -10.98 -15.88 -5.48
C ASN A 960 -10.39 -14.67 -4.72
N GLU A 961 -9.08 -14.50 -4.60
CA GLU A 961 -8.47 -13.89 -3.40
C GLU A 961 -8.32 -12.34 -3.28
N ASN A 962 -8.29 -11.54 -4.34
CA ASN A 962 -7.76 -10.14 -4.37
C ASN A 962 -6.23 -9.97 -4.11
N PHE A 963 -5.64 -10.82 -3.28
CA PHE A 963 -4.19 -11.12 -3.20
C PHE A 963 -3.88 -12.35 -4.06
N LEU A 964 -2.61 -12.68 -4.32
CA LEU A 964 -2.25 -14.01 -4.82
C LEU A 964 -1.39 -14.70 -3.77
N ALA A 965 -1.94 -15.69 -3.08
CA ALA A 965 -1.17 -16.76 -2.48
C ALA A 965 -0.38 -17.45 -3.59
N ASN A 966 0.94 -17.41 -3.49
CA ASN A 966 1.80 -18.10 -4.44
C ASN A 966 3.02 -18.68 -3.75
N GLN A 967 3.25 -19.97 -3.95
CA GLN A 967 4.43 -20.66 -3.43
C GLN A 967 5.53 -20.63 -4.51
N GLU A 968 6.76 -20.28 -4.14
CA GLU A 968 7.91 -20.47 -5.03
C GLU A 968 8.23 -21.96 -5.20
N LYS A 969 7.74 -22.83 -4.32
CA LYS A 969 8.00 -24.28 -4.32
C LYS A 969 6.70 -25.09 -4.46
N ILE A 970 6.51 -25.78 -5.59
CA ILE A 970 5.38 -26.71 -5.81
C ILE A 970 5.85 -28.16 -5.67
N TYR A 971 5.20 -28.93 -4.80
CA TYR A 971 5.62 -30.26 -4.39
C TYR A 971 4.78 -31.34 -5.09
N GLY A 972 5.44 -32.17 -5.89
CA GLY A 972 4.89 -33.42 -6.42
C GLY A 972 5.25 -34.62 -5.55
N LYS A 973 4.74 -35.81 -5.90
CA LYS A 973 4.94 -37.06 -5.15
C LYS A 973 6.41 -37.45 -4.94
N ASP A 974 7.26 -37.14 -5.91
CA ASP A 974 8.68 -37.52 -5.96
C ASP A 974 9.58 -36.44 -6.59
N CYS A 975 9.09 -35.20 -6.69
CA CYS A 975 9.83 -34.06 -7.22
C CYS A 975 9.32 -32.73 -6.66
N VAL A 976 10.14 -31.69 -6.68
CA VAL A 976 9.74 -30.31 -6.32
C VAL A 976 10.12 -29.35 -7.43
N TYR A 977 9.24 -28.40 -7.75
CA TYR A 977 9.44 -27.36 -8.75
C TYR A 977 9.65 -26.02 -8.04
N ILE A 978 10.83 -25.42 -8.23
CA ILE A 978 11.22 -24.12 -7.67
C ILE A 978 11.10 -23.05 -8.76
N ILE A 979 10.33 -21.99 -8.50
CA ILE A 979 9.83 -21.01 -9.47
C ILE A 979 10.21 -19.60 -8.99
N LYS A 980 11.18 -18.95 -9.65
CA LYS A 980 11.63 -17.59 -9.27
C LYS A 980 11.88 -16.70 -10.50
N LYS A 981 11.88 -15.37 -10.31
CA LYS A 981 12.28 -14.42 -11.37
C LYS A 981 13.71 -14.76 -11.86
N ALA A 982 13.95 -14.68 -13.17
CA ALA A 982 15.22 -15.01 -13.83
C ALA A 982 16.27 -13.88 -13.67
N ILE A 983 16.48 -13.48 -12.42
CA ILE A 983 17.42 -12.45 -11.97
C ILE A 983 18.48 -13.17 -11.13
N ASN A 984 19.76 -12.87 -11.33
CA ASN A 984 20.89 -13.51 -10.66
C ASN A 984 20.72 -13.66 -9.13
N LYS A 985 20.25 -12.62 -8.43
CA LYS A 985 20.01 -12.63 -6.96
C LYS A 985 19.06 -13.73 -6.45
N ASN A 986 18.18 -14.26 -7.30
CA ASN A 986 17.23 -15.30 -6.90
C ASN A 986 17.80 -16.72 -7.04
N TRP A 987 18.98 -16.85 -7.66
CA TRP A 987 19.62 -18.11 -8.03
C TRP A 987 21.10 -18.06 -7.63
N THR A 988 21.38 -17.72 -6.38
CA THR A 988 22.73 -17.70 -5.80
C THR A 988 22.95 -18.89 -4.88
N GLU A 989 24.18 -19.12 -4.43
CA GLU A 989 24.52 -20.24 -3.54
C GLU A 989 23.81 -20.10 -2.18
N THR A 990 23.65 -18.88 -1.66
CA THR A 990 22.81 -18.61 -0.47
C THR A 990 21.36 -19.00 -0.69
N LYS A 991 20.79 -18.73 -1.87
CA LYS A 991 19.40 -19.13 -2.17
C LYS A 991 19.25 -20.64 -2.40
N ALA A 992 20.29 -21.31 -2.89
CA ALA A 992 20.32 -22.77 -2.94
C ALA A 992 20.39 -23.40 -1.55
N PHE A 993 21.10 -22.77 -0.61
CA PHE A 993 21.12 -23.18 0.79
C PHE A 993 19.74 -23.02 1.44
N GLU A 994 19.13 -21.84 1.34
CA GLU A 994 17.77 -21.59 1.87
C GLU A 994 16.75 -22.58 1.30
N ASP A 995 16.68 -22.71 -0.03
CA ASP A 995 15.75 -23.64 -0.67
C ASP A 995 16.05 -25.09 -0.30
N GLY A 996 17.33 -25.44 -0.16
CA GLY A 996 17.77 -26.74 0.31
C GLY A 996 17.21 -27.05 1.68
N GLN A 997 17.45 -26.20 2.68
CA GLN A 997 16.96 -26.38 4.05
C GLN A 997 15.44 -26.51 4.11
N ASP A 998 14.69 -25.68 3.38
CA ASP A 998 13.22 -25.76 3.32
C ASP A 998 12.75 -27.13 2.79
N LEU A 999 13.41 -27.66 1.75
CA LEU A 999 13.14 -28.99 1.22
C LEU A 999 13.43 -30.07 2.26
N ILE A 1000 14.55 -29.98 3.00
CA ILE A 1000 14.90 -30.96 4.04
C ILE A 1000 13.86 -30.94 5.16
N LYS A 1001 13.54 -29.77 5.70
CA LYS A 1001 12.52 -29.57 6.76
C LYS A 1001 11.16 -30.18 6.37
N ARG A 1002 10.80 -30.19 5.08
CA ARG A 1002 9.52 -30.74 4.58
C ARG A 1002 9.56 -32.22 4.19
N LEU A 1003 10.75 -32.77 3.89
CA LEU A 1003 10.93 -34.15 3.42
C LEU A 1003 11.35 -35.13 4.53
N ILE A 1004 11.88 -34.64 5.65
CA ILE A 1004 12.27 -35.45 6.81
C ILE A 1004 11.31 -35.13 7.98
N PRO A 1005 10.49 -36.08 8.44
CA PRO A 1005 9.64 -35.86 9.61
C PRO A 1005 10.49 -35.82 10.90
N ASN A 1006 10.12 -34.93 11.83
CA ASN A 1006 10.60 -35.00 13.21
C ASN A 1006 10.01 -36.23 13.92
N GLU A 1007 10.68 -36.68 14.99
CA GLU A 1007 10.35 -37.93 15.71
C GLU A 1007 8.98 -37.92 16.42
N ASP A 1008 8.33 -36.76 16.57
CA ASP A 1008 7.06 -36.57 17.30
C ASP A 1008 5.78 -36.57 16.42
N GLU A 1009 5.84 -37.10 15.19
CA GLU A 1009 4.73 -37.26 14.21
C GLU A 1009 3.90 -36.01 13.79
N GLU A 1010 4.05 -34.84 14.44
CA GLU A 1010 3.42 -33.60 13.98
C GLU A 1010 4.09 -33.05 12.72
N ARG A 1011 3.47 -33.31 11.56
CA ARG A 1011 3.74 -32.58 10.33
C ARG A 1011 3.28 -31.14 10.46
N ILE A 1012 4.22 -30.21 10.64
CA ILE A 1012 3.95 -28.79 10.43
C ILE A 1012 4.01 -28.52 8.92
N HIS A 1013 2.87 -28.71 8.24
CA HIS A 1013 2.35 -27.95 7.08
C HIS A 1013 1.11 -28.65 6.51
#